data_AF-A0A957CL71-F1
#
_entry.id   AF-A0A957CL71-F1
#
_cell.length_a   1.000
_cell.length_b   1.000
_cell.length_c   1.000
_cell.angle_alpha   90.00
_cell.angle_beta   90.00
_cell.angle_gamma   90.00
#
_symmetry.space_group_name_H-M   'P 1'
#
loop_
_entity.id
_entity.type
_entity.pdbx_description
1 polymer ?
#
loop_
_entity_poly.entity_id
_entity_poly.type
_entity_poly.pdbx_seq_one_letter_code
_entity_poly.pdbx_strand_id
1 'polypeptide(L)'
;CDIGAFEADNFQQTGPTFTVNNTSDADDGTCTLTDCSLREAINAANSNAGTDTIVFDIPDTYLALIYPGSALPEITDPVVIDGFAGYDYVVLDGSETETAVSGLTISAGNSTVRGISIQNFGEHGILLTTGGGNSITDNNISYNSGDGIRVLDGTENTLLSNSIYENGGLGIDLNGDGPTPNDANDPDTGANTLLNTPVIIRTVPDMYDILVEGRLNAAPNTTYTLEFFDNYSCDASGYGEGEYFIGSDEVTTNAAGNVEFSITLYAGGGEEGEGQDYLLDQEEMSTSFITATATDEAGNTSEFSQCDLASPGNDAWTRALEIPLVSDSVSPEVFTGAVSQYIDKQDQSRWFKFQVQPDSSLIVTLTNLPANYDLTVYKDISETFNDLLTADDTSDLLELTAEFAPDAFSPDAFSPDAFSPDAFSPDAFSPDAFSPDAFSADIFSPDAFSPDAFSPDAFSPDAFSPDAFSPDAFSPDAFSPDAFSPDAFSPDAFSPDAFSSAQTRSLLAVSAYNGTAGEGVMLNTWENEGTYYVRVRGRNGAFSLASPFDLDVTMTTGNCSSVSSTLPASDLVPTAGGFNTLILVDNSRLVDTTGAIGTRLATLAERAEVNGVIVDLGSDARVAAANAQADNFPTCPFAKNLVAYATKDIVDSYRALNPIEYIVIVGNDDVIPFFRHPDQALLANERNYVPPMRDNTASQASLKLGYILSQDRYGASLELSSRSGSLPIATIPVGRLVETSANITAQLDAYLATSDGVVTPQSSLVTGYDFLEDAANAVASELTAGIGSNATTLITPHDISPTDPTSWTADQLRAELLNNRFDISFLAGHFSAGSALAADYSTRLLASEVVASSVDMTNMLIFSAGCHSGYNSVNAHGVANVTLEPDWAQAFAQKGATLIAGTGYQYGDTDFIEYSERLYLDFSEQLRMGTGPVSIGNALVAAKQNYLAETPELRPLHEKS
;
A
#
# COMPACT_ATOMS: atom_id res chain seq x y z
N CYS A 1 58.92 -68.77 -46.59
CA CYS A 1 59.64 -67.53 -46.91
C CYS A 1 58.68 -66.40 -46.67
N ASP A 2 58.98 -65.67 -45.61
CA ASP A 2 58.27 -64.52 -45.06
C ASP A 2 58.33 -63.33 -46.03
N ILE A 3 57.21 -62.63 -46.20
CA ILE A 3 57.13 -61.35 -46.94
C ILE A 3 57.18 -60.28 -45.85
N GLY A 4 58.15 -59.37 -45.98
CA GLY A 4 58.50 -58.37 -44.98
C GLY A 4 57.32 -57.56 -44.46
N ALA A 5 57.29 -57.43 -43.14
CA ALA A 5 56.50 -56.44 -42.43
C ALA A 5 56.85 -55.04 -42.96
N PHE A 6 55.82 -54.30 -43.33
CA PHE A 6 55.87 -52.85 -43.46
C PHE A 6 55.88 -52.34 -42.00
N GLU A 7 57.02 -51.86 -41.51
CA GLU A 7 57.05 -51.04 -40.30
C GLU A 7 56.23 -49.79 -40.62
N ALA A 8 55.13 -49.57 -39.89
CA ALA A 8 54.49 -48.26 -39.89
C ALA A 8 55.51 -47.33 -39.22
N ASP A 9 56.16 -46.48 -40.01
CA ASP A 9 57.11 -45.51 -39.51
C ASP A 9 56.40 -44.63 -38.47
N ASN A 10 56.87 -44.71 -37.22
CA ASN A 10 56.41 -43.92 -36.09
C ASN A 10 56.93 -42.48 -36.23
N PHE A 11 56.41 -41.74 -37.23
CA PHE A 11 56.83 -40.38 -37.51
C PHE A 11 56.36 -39.43 -36.41
N GLN A 12 57.29 -38.63 -35.89
CA GLN A 12 56.96 -37.49 -35.03
C GLN A 12 56.04 -36.53 -35.78
N GLN A 13 55.07 -35.98 -35.07
CA GLN A 13 54.26 -34.90 -35.61
C GLN A 13 55.16 -33.67 -35.76
N THR A 14 55.25 -33.14 -36.98
CA THR A 14 55.91 -31.85 -37.23
C THR A 14 54.80 -30.82 -37.28
N GLY A 15 54.77 -29.90 -36.30
CA GLY A 15 53.77 -28.84 -36.19
C GLY A 15 53.53 -28.05 -37.50
N PRO A 16 52.51 -27.18 -37.55
CA PRO A 16 51.95 -26.48 -36.40
C PRO A 16 50.65 -27.08 -35.84
N THR A 17 50.30 -28.32 -36.22
CA THR A 17 49.15 -29.01 -35.65
C THR A 17 49.60 -30.31 -35.00
N PHE A 18 49.25 -30.49 -33.73
CA PHE A 18 49.48 -31.70 -32.95
C PHE A 18 48.14 -32.36 -32.63
N THR A 19 47.98 -33.61 -33.05
CA THR A 19 46.77 -34.39 -32.82
C THR A 19 47.00 -35.34 -31.65
N VAL A 20 46.23 -35.15 -30.58
CA VAL A 20 46.12 -36.09 -29.45
C VAL A 20 45.31 -37.29 -29.93
N ASN A 21 45.91 -38.47 -29.89
CA ASN A 21 45.31 -39.70 -30.42
C ASN A 21 45.26 -40.85 -29.38
N ASN A 22 45.61 -40.56 -28.14
CA ASN A 22 45.63 -41.49 -27.03
C ASN A 22 45.15 -40.78 -25.74
N THR A 23 44.42 -41.49 -24.88
CA THR A 23 43.93 -40.97 -23.58
C THR A 23 44.92 -41.13 -22.42
N SER A 24 46.05 -41.82 -22.65
CA SER A 24 47.08 -42.01 -21.62
C SER A 24 47.76 -40.68 -21.27
N ASP A 25 48.14 -40.48 -20.00
CA ASP A 25 48.99 -39.38 -19.53
C ASP A 25 50.50 -39.71 -19.56
N ALA A 26 50.91 -40.72 -20.34
CA ALA A 26 52.31 -41.06 -20.49
C ALA A 26 53.08 -39.94 -21.24
N ASP A 27 54.33 -39.74 -20.85
CA ASP A 27 55.29 -38.88 -21.56
C ASP A 27 56.52 -39.71 -21.91
N ASP A 28 56.57 -40.17 -23.16
CA ASP A 28 57.75 -40.83 -23.72
C ASP A 28 58.72 -39.83 -24.39
N GLY A 29 58.37 -38.54 -24.34
CA GLY A 29 59.11 -37.41 -24.92
C GLY A 29 58.80 -37.17 -26.40
N THR A 30 57.84 -37.88 -27.01
CA THR A 30 57.66 -37.92 -28.46
C THR A 30 56.18 -37.96 -28.89
N CYS A 31 55.58 -36.82 -29.24
CA CYS A 31 54.27 -36.82 -29.90
C CYS A 31 54.36 -37.38 -31.34
N THR A 32 53.81 -38.57 -31.59
CA THR A 32 53.85 -39.26 -32.90
C THR A 32 52.46 -39.40 -33.53
N LEU A 33 52.41 -39.77 -34.82
CA LEU A 33 51.15 -40.00 -35.54
C LEU A 33 50.30 -41.15 -34.98
N THR A 34 50.86 -42.01 -34.12
CA THR A 34 50.15 -43.18 -33.56
C THR A 34 50.12 -43.24 -32.04
N ASP A 35 50.92 -42.41 -31.37
CA ASP A 35 50.96 -42.29 -29.91
C ASP A 35 51.36 -40.85 -29.56
N CYS A 36 50.38 -40.07 -29.13
CA CYS A 36 50.55 -38.72 -28.65
C CYS A 36 49.49 -38.42 -27.59
N SER A 37 49.92 -38.33 -26.33
CA SER A 37 49.11 -37.84 -25.22
C SER A 37 48.90 -36.33 -25.28
N LEU A 38 47.93 -35.81 -24.53
CA LEU A 38 47.77 -34.36 -24.36
C LEU A 38 49.04 -33.72 -23.78
N ARG A 39 49.69 -34.39 -22.82
CA ARG A 39 50.96 -33.96 -22.23
C ARG A 39 52.06 -33.82 -23.28
N GLU A 40 52.21 -34.83 -24.14
CA GLU A 40 53.19 -34.81 -25.23
C GLU A 40 52.87 -33.75 -26.28
N ALA A 41 51.58 -33.54 -26.60
CA ALA A 41 51.14 -32.49 -27.51
C ALA A 41 51.46 -31.08 -26.97
N ILE A 42 51.20 -30.83 -25.68
CA ILE A 42 51.57 -29.56 -25.02
C ILE A 42 53.09 -29.36 -25.02
N ASN A 43 53.87 -30.39 -24.66
CA ASN A 43 55.33 -30.32 -24.70
C ASN A 43 55.87 -30.04 -26.11
N ALA A 44 55.26 -30.64 -27.14
CA ALA A 44 55.62 -30.44 -28.53
C ALA A 44 55.29 -29.01 -29.01
N ALA A 45 54.11 -28.49 -28.66
CA ALA A 45 53.71 -27.12 -28.93
C ALA A 45 54.63 -26.11 -28.25
N ASN A 46 54.89 -26.27 -26.94
CA ASN A 46 55.85 -25.44 -26.21
C ASN A 46 57.26 -25.41 -26.83
N SER A 47 57.65 -26.48 -27.53
CA SER A 47 58.97 -26.61 -28.16
C SER A 47 59.02 -26.10 -29.60
N ASN A 48 57.87 -25.76 -30.20
CA ASN A 48 57.77 -25.33 -31.58
C ASN A 48 57.29 -23.87 -31.64
N ALA A 49 58.20 -22.96 -32.01
CA ALA A 49 57.93 -21.54 -31.90
C ALA A 49 56.81 -21.05 -32.83
N GLY A 50 55.85 -20.34 -32.25
CA GLY A 50 54.70 -19.74 -32.91
C GLY A 50 53.41 -20.46 -32.57
N THR A 51 52.27 -19.84 -32.85
CA THR A 51 50.97 -20.40 -32.47
C THR A 51 50.73 -21.76 -33.12
N ASP A 52 50.68 -22.79 -32.28
CA ASP A 52 50.35 -24.15 -32.67
C ASP A 52 48.89 -24.49 -32.36
N THR A 53 48.37 -25.58 -32.93
CA THR A 53 47.02 -26.07 -32.68
C THR A 53 47.08 -27.50 -32.16
N ILE A 54 46.48 -27.74 -31.00
CA ILE A 54 46.24 -29.07 -30.45
C ILE A 54 44.78 -29.44 -30.76
N VAL A 55 44.59 -30.55 -31.47
CA VAL A 55 43.27 -31.14 -31.78
C VAL A 55 43.22 -32.58 -31.29
N PHE A 56 42.02 -33.16 -31.19
CA PHE A 56 41.81 -34.51 -30.66
C PHE A 56 41.24 -35.43 -31.74
N ASP A 57 41.85 -36.60 -31.93
CA ASP A 57 41.36 -37.70 -32.79
C ASP A 57 41.70 -39.03 -32.11
N ILE A 58 40.97 -39.33 -31.03
CA ILE A 58 41.18 -40.49 -30.17
C ILE A 58 40.34 -41.68 -30.70
N PRO A 59 40.97 -42.73 -31.26
CA PRO A 59 40.24 -43.83 -31.87
C PRO A 59 39.47 -44.68 -30.85
N ASP A 60 38.37 -45.29 -31.31
CA ASP A 60 37.60 -46.33 -30.58
C ASP A 60 36.99 -45.91 -29.22
N THR A 61 36.87 -44.61 -28.94
CA THR A 61 36.20 -44.08 -27.73
C THR A 61 34.94 -43.30 -28.05
N TYR A 62 33.86 -43.53 -27.29
CA TYR A 62 32.61 -42.75 -27.39
C TYR A 62 32.72 -41.36 -26.71
N LEU A 63 33.67 -41.21 -25.78
CA LEU A 63 34.00 -39.94 -25.10
C LEU A 63 35.53 -39.83 -25.03
N ALA A 64 36.07 -38.66 -25.38
CA ALA A 64 37.50 -38.35 -25.25
C ALA A 64 37.81 -37.95 -23.79
N LEU A 65 37.93 -38.96 -22.91
CA LEU A 65 38.16 -38.78 -21.48
C LEU A 65 39.63 -39.06 -21.12
N ILE A 66 40.30 -38.06 -20.56
CA ILE A 66 41.72 -38.07 -20.20
C ILE A 66 41.85 -37.89 -18.68
N TYR A 67 42.65 -38.75 -18.05
CA TYR A 67 42.95 -38.71 -16.62
C TYR A 67 44.42 -38.36 -16.40
N PRO A 68 44.78 -37.07 -16.18
CA PRO A 68 46.14 -36.70 -15.82
C PRO A 68 46.55 -37.34 -14.49
N GLY A 69 47.71 -38.01 -14.44
CA GLY A 69 48.27 -38.56 -13.20
C GLY A 69 49.07 -37.53 -12.40
N SER A 70 49.42 -36.41 -13.02
CA SER A 70 50.15 -35.28 -12.42
C SER A 70 49.81 -33.98 -13.16
N ALA A 71 50.27 -32.82 -12.67
CA ALA A 71 50.11 -31.53 -13.36
C ALA A 71 50.48 -31.65 -14.84
N LEU A 72 49.59 -31.23 -15.74
CA LEU A 72 49.91 -31.10 -17.16
C LEU A 72 51.04 -30.07 -17.34
N PRO A 73 51.86 -30.19 -18.41
CA PRO A 73 52.92 -29.21 -18.64
C PRO A 73 52.35 -27.81 -18.78
N GLU A 74 53.02 -26.83 -18.19
CA GLU A 74 52.66 -25.41 -18.32
C GLU A 74 52.76 -24.98 -19.79
N ILE A 75 51.73 -24.29 -20.29
CA ILE A 75 51.69 -23.75 -21.65
C ILE A 75 52.50 -22.46 -21.67
N THR A 76 53.64 -22.50 -22.35
CA THR A 76 54.68 -21.45 -22.36
C THR A 76 54.90 -20.81 -23.75
N ASP A 77 54.38 -21.42 -24.82
CA ASP A 77 54.26 -20.81 -26.15
C ASP A 77 52.78 -20.75 -26.56
N PRO A 78 52.32 -19.77 -27.36
CA PRO A 78 50.91 -19.62 -27.70
C PRO A 78 50.34 -20.89 -28.37
N VAL A 79 49.18 -21.35 -27.94
CA VAL A 79 48.56 -22.57 -28.48
C VAL A 79 47.04 -22.44 -28.58
N VAL A 80 46.46 -23.04 -29.61
CA VAL A 80 45.01 -23.25 -29.74
C VAL A 80 44.71 -24.70 -29.36
N ILE A 81 44.09 -24.93 -28.21
CA ILE A 81 43.55 -26.22 -27.80
C ILE A 81 42.08 -26.25 -28.21
N ASP A 82 41.76 -27.10 -29.19
CA ASP A 82 40.43 -27.18 -29.82
C ASP A 82 39.80 -28.55 -29.63
N GLY A 83 38.88 -28.64 -28.66
CA GLY A 83 38.14 -29.86 -28.33
C GLY A 83 37.01 -30.22 -29.30
N PHE A 84 36.58 -29.29 -30.17
CA PHE A 84 35.45 -29.49 -31.09
C PHE A 84 35.76 -30.36 -32.31
N ALA A 85 37.00 -30.82 -32.46
CA ALA A 85 37.43 -31.65 -33.58
C ALA A 85 36.91 -33.11 -33.47
N GLY A 86 35.58 -33.32 -33.49
CA GLY A 86 34.95 -34.64 -33.55
C GLY A 86 34.31 -35.15 -32.25
N TYR A 87 34.28 -34.34 -31.20
CA TYR A 87 33.62 -34.61 -29.91
C TYR A 87 32.74 -33.42 -29.51
N ASP A 88 31.72 -33.67 -28.68
CA ASP A 88 30.92 -32.59 -28.05
C ASP A 88 31.77 -31.86 -26.99
N TYR A 89 32.52 -32.63 -26.18
CA TYR A 89 33.58 -32.15 -25.29
C TYR A 89 34.71 -33.17 -25.18
N VAL A 90 35.94 -32.68 -25.03
CA VAL A 90 37.06 -33.47 -24.50
C VAL A 90 37.11 -33.26 -23.00
N VAL A 91 37.07 -34.34 -22.22
CA VAL A 91 37.00 -34.27 -20.75
C VAL A 91 38.39 -34.49 -20.15
N LEU A 92 38.87 -33.51 -19.40
CA LEU A 92 40.02 -33.60 -18.51
C LEU A 92 39.50 -33.81 -17.10
N ASP A 93 39.78 -34.98 -16.52
CA ASP A 93 39.33 -35.33 -15.18
C ASP A 93 40.53 -35.49 -14.22
N GLY A 94 40.64 -34.56 -13.28
CA GLY A 94 41.73 -34.48 -12.31
C GLY A 94 41.68 -35.48 -11.16
N SER A 95 40.69 -36.39 -11.12
CA SER A 95 40.47 -37.32 -10.00
C SER A 95 41.61 -38.31 -9.74
N GLU A 96 42.51 -38.53 -10.70
CA GLU A 96 43.67 -39.42 -10.59
C GLU A 96 45.00 -38.67 -10.35
N THR A 97 44.96 -37.34 -10.13
CA THR A 97 46.17 -36.55 -9.86
C THR A 97 46.75 -36.86 -8.47
N GLU A 98 48.07 -37.05 -8.38
CA GLU A 98 48.74 -37.39 -7.10
C GLU A 98 48.74 -36.24 -6.07
N THR A 99 48.61 -34.99 -6.53
CA THR A 99 48.60 -33.78 -5.70
C THR A 99 47.54 -32.80 -6.22
N ALA A 100 47.11 -31.87 -5.38
CA ALA A 100 46.30 -30.74 -5.83
C ALA A 100 47.07 -29.95 -6.91
N VAL A 101 46.47 -29.84 -8.09
CA VAL A 101 47.02 -29.17 -9.27
C VAL A 101 45.87 -28.55 -10.04
N SER A 102 46.17 -27.52 -10.83
CA SER A 102 45.20 -26.94 -11.77
C SER A 102 45.07 -27.80 -13.04
N GLY A 103 43.92 -27.75 -13.71
CA GLY A 103 43.67 -28.51 -14.95
C GLY A 103 44.60 -28.10 -16.09
N LEU A 104 44.64 -26.81 -16.40
CA LEU A 104 45.60 -26.20 -17.31
C LEU A 104 46.27 -24.99 -16.67
N THR A 105 47.59 -24.90 -16.81
CA THR A 105 48.36 -23.71 -16.40
C THR A 105 48.95 -23.04 -17.63
N ILE A 106 48.65 -21.75 -17.83
CA ILE A 106 49.07 -20.98 -19.01
C ILE A 106 49.90 -19.78 -18.53
N SER A 107 51.11 -19.64 -19.06
CA SER A 107 51.95 -18.44 -18.91
C SER A 107 52.28 -17.77 -20.24
N ALA A 108 51.93 -18.44 -21.35
CA ALA A 108 51.89 -17.84 -22.68
C ALA A 108 50.75 -16.82 -22.79
N GLY A 109 50.94 -15.81 -23.64
CA GLY A 109 49.83 -14.97 -24.12
C GLY A 109 49.29 -15.47 -25.47
N ASN A 110 48.14 -14.96 -25.91
CA ASN A 110 47.54 -15.31 -27.21
C ASN A 110 47.24 -16.81 -27.41
N SER A 111 46.94 -17.54 -26.33
CA SER A 111 46.46 -18.92 -26.41
C SER A 111 44.94 -18.98 -26.52
N THR A 112 44.40 -20.04 -27.09
CA THR A 112 42.96 -20.30 -27.14
C THR A 112 42.67 -21.66 -26.53
N VAL A 113 41.68 -21.75 -25.65
CA VAL A 113 41.16 -23.03 -25.11
C VAL A 113 39.67 -23.05 -25.33
N ARG A 114 39.18 -24.06 -26.06
CA ARG A 114 37.74 -24.23 -26.31
C ARG A 114 37.29 -25.67 -26.45
N GLY A 115 36.04 -25.94 -26.13
CA GLY A 115 35.43 -27.27 -26.26
C GLY A 115 36.02 -28.32 -25.31
N ILE A 116 36.62 -27.88 -24.21
CA ILE A 116 37.20 -28.76 -23.18
C ILE A 116 36.29 -28.73 -21.95
N SER A 117 36.02 -29.90 -21.37
CA SER A 117 35.44 -30.05 -20.05
C SER A 117 36.56 -30.32 -19.04
N ILE A 118 36.70 -29.49 -18.01
CA ILE A 118 37.78 -29.55 -17.01
C ILE A 118 37.16 -29.73 -15.63
N GLN A 119 37.35 -30.91 -15.04
CA GLN A 119 36.65 -31.28 -13.82
C GLN A 119 37.52 -32.02 -12.79
N ASN A 120 37.08 -31.97 -11.53
CA ASN A 120 37.65 -32.71 -10.40
C ASN A 120 39.14 -32.42 -10.11
N PHE A 121 39.64 -31.24 -10.45
CA PHE A 121 41.01 -30.85 -10.09
C PHE A 121 41.10 -30.33 -8.65
N GLY A 122 42.23 -30.60 -7.99
CA GLY A 122 42.46 -30.20 -6.59
C GLY A 122 42.79 -28.73 -6.39
N GLU A 123 43.03 -27.98 -7.46
CA GLU A 123 43.13 -26.51 -7.48
C GLU A 123 42.11 -25.94 -8.49
N HIS A 124 42.55 -25.15 -9.47
CA HIS A 124 41.70 -24.44 -10.42
C HIS A 124 41.40 -25.28 -11.67
N GLY A 125 40.32 -24.97 -12.38
CA GLY A 125 40.12 -25.51 -13.72
C GLY A 125 41.23 -25.01 -14.68
N ILE A 126 41.32 -23.70 -14.83
CA ILE A 126 42.36 -23.03 -15.63
C ILE A 126 43.05 -21.95 -14.80
N LEU A 127 44.38 -21.94 -14.81
CA LEU A 127 45.22 -20.93 -14.17
C LEU A 127 46.01 -20.14 -15.21
N LEU A 128 45.67 -18.87 -15.39
CA LEU A 128 46.45 -17.90 -16.16
C LEU A 128 47.42 -17.18 -15.21
N THR A 129 48.72 -17.39 -15.41
CA THR A 129 49.75 -16.90 -14.48
C THR A 129 50.41 -15.61 -14.95
N THR A 130 50.61 -15.47 -16.27
CA THR A 130 51.24 -14.32 -16.94
C THR A 130 50.79 -14.30 -18.41
N GLY A 131 50.99 -13.18 -19.10
CA GLY A 131 50.73 -13.09 -20.54
C GLY A 131 49.25 -12.83 -20.83
N GLY A 132 48.99 -11.82 -21.67
CA GLY A 132 47.63 -11.41 -22.04
C GLY A 132 47.17 -11.94 -23.39
N GLY A 133 45.95 -11.61 -23.78
CA GLY A 133 45.39 -11.95 -25.10
C GLY A 133 44.85 -13.37 -25.20
N ASN A 134 44.65 -14.09 -24.08
CA ASN A 134 44.15 -15.46 -24.12
C ASN A 134 42.64 -15.49 -24.36
N SER A 135 42.16 -16.48 -25.11
CA SER A 135 40.73 -16.69 -25.40
C SER A 135 40.29 -18.02 -24.81
N ILE A 136 39.57 -17.99 -23.70
CA ILE A 136 38.99 -19.16 -23.05
C ILE A 136 37.50 -19.12 -23.35
N THR A 137 37.02 -19.96 -24.26
CA THR A 137 35.60 -19.93 -24.68
C THR A 137 34.98 -21.29 -24.80
N ASP A 138 33.67 -21.40 -24.59
CA ASP A 138 32.91 -22.63 -24.83
C ASP A 138 33.46 -23.87 -24.10
N ASN A 139 33.97 -23.68 -22.88
CA ASN A 139 34.44 -24.76 -22.02
C ASN A 139 33.40 -25.07 -20.92
N ASN A 140 33.43 -26.30 -20.40
CA ASN A 140 32.71 -26.66 -19.18
C ASN A 140 33.74 -26.84 -18.05
N ILE A 141 33.68 -26.01 -17.01
CA ILE A 141 34.66 -25.99 -15.92
C ILE A 141 33.93 -26.16 -14.60
N SER A 142 33.99 -27.37 -14.05
CA SER A 142 33.14 -27.73 -12.91
C SER A 142 33.81 -28.65 -11.90
N TYR A 143 33.30 -28.70 -10.67
CA TYR A 143 33.77 -29.61 -9.62
C TYR A 143 35.25 -29.47 -9.22
N ASN A 144 35.89 -28.34 -9.52
CA ASN A 144 37.26 -28.09 -9.09
C ASN A 144 37.29 -27.60 -7.64
N SER A 145 38.35 -27.88 -6.89
CA SER A 145 38.41 -27.52 -5.47
C SER A 145 38.73 -26.04 -5.23
N GLY A 146 39.33 -25.36 -6.20
CA GLY A 146 39.52 -23.90 -6.25
C GLY A 146 38.60 -23.25 -7.28
N ASP A 147 38.98 -22.10 -7.82
CA ASP A 147 38.18 -21.36 -8.82
C ASP A 147 38.09 -22.09 -10.17
N GLY A 148 37.03 -21.81 -10.93
CA GLY A 148 36.91 -22.29 -12.30
C GLY A 148 38.07 -21.77 -13.17
N ILE A 149 38.17 -20.45 -13.28
CA ILE A 149 39.27 -19.77 -13.97
C ILE A 149 39.91 -18.75 -13.01
N ARG A 150 41.22 -18.90 -12.76
CA ARG A 150 42.00 -17.92 -12.01
C ARG A 150 42.94 -17.16 -12.93
N VAL A 151 42.89 -15.82 -12.87
CA VAL A 151 43.79 -14.94 -13.63
C VAL A 151 44.66 -14.16 -12.66
N LEU A 152 45.94 -14.51 -12.55
CA LEU A 152 46.86 -13.84 -11.62
C LEU A 152 47.48 -12.57 -12.20
N ASP A 153 47.67 -12.51 -13.52
CA ASP A 153 48.25 -11.36 -14.24
C ASP A 153 47.93 -11.46 -15.74
N GLY A 154 48.12 -10.36 -16.48
CA GLY A 154 47.84 -10.24 -17.91
C GLY A 154 46.47 -9.64 -18.21
N THR A 155 46.42 -8.81 -19.26
CA THR A 155 45.20 -8.15 -19.77
C THR A 155 44.72 -8.81 -21.06
N GLU A 156 43.57 -8.41 -21.57
CA GLU A 156 43.01 -8.87 -22.85
C GLU A 156 42.70 -10.38 -22.83
N ASN A 157 42.42 -10.97 -21.66
CA ASN A 157 41.99 -12.37 -21.57
C ASN A 157 40.46 -12.46 -21.69
N THR A 158 39.98 -12.90 -22.84
CA THR A 158 38.56 -13.04 -23.15
C THR A 158 38.05 -14.37 -22.62
N LEU A 159 37.09 -14.32 -21.69
CA LEU A 159 36.53 -15.47 -20.97
C LEU A 159 35.03 -15.65 -21.27
N LEU A 160 34.68 -15.86 -22.54
CA LEU A 160 33.28 -15.83 -22.99
C LEU A 160 32.63 -17.21 -23.08
N SER A 161 31.33 -17.29 -22.82
CA SER A 161 30.49 -18.46 -23.08
C SER A 161 30.99 -19.77 -22.44
N ASN A 162 31.71 -19.67 -21.32
CA ASN A 162 32.12 -20.84 -20.54
C ASN A 162 31.00 -21.19 -19.57
N SER A 163 30.69 -22.49 -19.46
CA SER A 163 29.84 -23.05 -18.41
C SER A 163 30.73 -23.34 -17.20
N ILE A 164 30.65 -22.52 -16.15
CA ILE A 164 31.48 -22.60 -14.96
C ILE A 164 30.57 -22.78 -13.74
N TYR A 165 30.65 -23.91 -13.04
CA TYR A 165 29.74 -24.20 -11.92
C TYR A 165 30.24 -25.28 -10.97
N GLU A 166 29.71 -25.29 -9.75
CA GLU A 166 30.05 -26.23 -8.67
C GLU A 166 31.57 -26.31 -8.39
N ASN A 167 32.29 -25.20 -8.54
CA ASN A 167 33.68 -25.10 -8.10
C ASN A 167 33.74 -24.70 -6.61
N GLY A 168 34.86 -25.01 -5.95
CA GLY A 168 35.04 -24.73 -4.52
C GLY A 168 35.45 -23.29 -4.21
N GLY A 169 35.93 -22.56 -5.23
CA GLY A 169 36.19 -21.12 -5.23
C GLY A 169 35.21 -20.35 -6.11
N LEU A 170 35.61 -19.19 -6.62
CA LEU A 170 34.78 -18.41 -7.55
C LEU A 170 34.73 -19.05 -8.94
N GLY A 171 33.75 -18.68 -9.76
CA GLY A 171 33.74 -19.08 -11.16
C GLY A 171 34.93 -18.47 -11.93
N ILE A 172 35.13 -17.17 -11.78
CA ILE A 172 36.29 -16.41 -12.29
C ILE A 172 36.84 -15.59 -11.12
N ASP A 173 38.14 -15.69 -10.86
CA ASP A 173 38.86 -14.96 -9.79
C ASP A 173 40.04 -14.20 -10.42
N LEU A 174 39.93 -12.87 -10.46
CA LEU A 174 40.99 -11.96 -10.90
C LEU A 174 41.90 -11.66 -9.70
N ASN A 175 43.22 -11.70 -9.90
CA ASN A 175 44.28 -11.62 -8.88
C ASN A 175 44.29 -12.72 -7.81
N GLY A 176 43.24 -13.54 -7.65
CA GLY A 176 43.24 -14.62 -6.68
C GLY A 176 42.90 -14.17 -5.25
N ASP A 177 42.22 -13.04 -5.09
CA ASP A 177 41.94 -12.42 -3.79
C ASP A 177 40.44 -12.33 -3.43
N GLY A 178 39.59 -13.00 -4.22
CA GLY A 178 38.14 -13.04 -4.03
C GLY A 178 37.42 -11.97 -4.87
N PRO A 179 36.12 -11.71 -4.62
CA PRO A 179 35.35 -10.82 -5.48
C PRO A 179 35.96 -9.41 -5.58
N THR A 180 36.24 -9.00 -6.81
CA THR A 180 36.78 -7.69 -7.16
C THR A 180 35.71 -6.61 -6.89
N PRO A 181 35.97 -5.61 -6.03
CA PRO A 181 35.01 -4.56 -5.75
C PRO A 181 34.84 -3.61 -6.94
N ASN A 182 33.59 -3.27 -7.27
CA ASN A 182 33.33 -2.26 -8.30
C ASN A 182 33.74 -0.84 -7.84
N ASP A 183 34.46 -0.09 -8.67
CA ASP A 183 34.87 1.29 -8.37
C ASP A 183 34.45 2.32 -9.45
N ALA A 184 34.71 3.62 -9.23
CA ALA A 184 34.20 4.67 -10.10
C ALA A 184 35.05 4.89 -11.38
N ASN A 185 34.47 4.55 -12.52
CA ASN A 185 35.00 4.61 -13.90
C ASN A 185 36.14 3.62 -14.20
N ASP A 186 36.43 2.70 -13.28
CA ASP A 186 37.37 1.59 -13.48
C ASP A 186 38.79 2.02 -13.92
N PRO A 187 39.56 2.66 -13.01
CA PRO A 187 40.95 3.05 -13.23
C PRO A 187 41.94 1.91 -12.95
N ASP A 188 41.46 0.73 -12.60
CA ASP A 188 42.28 -0.36 -12.08
C ASP A 188 43.23 -0.95 -13.14
N THR A 189 44.26 -1.64 -12.64
CA THR A 189 45.30 -2.27 -13.46
C THR A 189 45.63 -3.62 -12.88
N GLY A 190 45.94 -4.60 -13.73
CA GLY A 190 46.25 -5.97 -13.29
C GLY A 190 45.60 -6.99 -14.20
N ALA A 191 45.30 -8.18 -13.65
CA ALA A 191 44.56 -9.23 -14.34
C ALA A 191 43.26 -8.68 -14.93
N ASN A 192 43.13 -8.68 -16.26
CA ASN A 192 41.98 -8.10 -16.97
C ASN A 192 41.55 -6.72 -16.47
N THR A 193 42.53 -5.88 -16.11
CA THR A 193 42.33 -4.55 -15.53
C THR A 193 41.43 -4.51 -14.29
N LEU A 194 41.13 -5.66 -13.65
CA LEU A 194 40.15 -5.79 -12.57
C LEU A 194 38.78 -5.23 -12.96
N LEU A 195 38.39 -5.47 -14.22
CA LEU A 195 37.21 -4.86 -14.82
C LEU A 195 35.97 -5.03 -13.93
N ASN A 196 35.27 -3.92 -13.69
CA ASN A 196 34.02 -3.90 -12.93
C ASN A 196 32.99 -4.89 -13.50
N THR A 197 32.32 -5.61 -12.61
CA THR A 197 31.21 -6.51 -12.98
C THR A 197 29.90 -5.73 -13.15
N PRO A 198 28.95 -6.20 -13.99
CA PRO A 198 27.61 -5.63 -14.03
C PRO A 198 26.91 -5.73 -12.66
N VAL A 199 26.14 -4.71 -12.28
CA VAL A 199 25.28 -4.77 -11.09
C VAL A 199 23.85 -5.04 -11.56
N ILE A 200 23.38 -6.27 -11.33
CA ILE A 200 21.99 -6.64 -11.59
C ILE A 200 21.10 -6.04 -10.50
N ILE A 201 20.14 -5.21 -10.90
CA ILE A 201 19.17 -4.59 -10.01
C ILE A 201 18.02 -5.55 -9.75
N ARG A 202 17.50 -6.17 -10.82
CA ARG A 202 16.48 -7.21 -10.74
C ARG A 202 16.42 -8.06 -12.00
N THR A 203 15.91 -9.26 -11.81
CA THR A 203 15.62 -10.25 -12.83
C THR A 203 14.15 -10.64 -12.74
N VAL A 204 13.39 -10.47 -13.82
CA VAL A 204 11.95 -10.74 -13.87
C VAL A 204 11.66 -11.82 -14.92
N PRO A 205 11.25 -13.03 -14.53
CA PRO A 205 10.84 -14.07 -15.48
C PRO A 205 9.47 -13.76 -16.10
N ASP A 206 9.32 -13.96 -17.41
CA ASP A 206 8.08 -13.78 -18.18
C ASP A 206 7.86 -14.91 -19.20
N MET A 207 7.14 -15.95 -18.78
CA MET A 207 6.60 -17.11 -19.52
C MET A 207 7.57 -17.93 -20.41
N TYR A 208 8.51 -17.29 -21.12
CA TYR A 208 9.60 -17.81 -21.93
C TYR A 208 10.85 -16.91 -21.96
N ASP A 209 10.74 -15.67 -21.45
CA ASP A 209 11.80 -14.67 -21.43
C ASP A 209 12.21 -14.34 -19.99
N ILE A 210 13.41 -13.77 -19.84
CA ILE A 210 13.90 -13.19 -18.60
C ILE A 210 14.28 -11.74 -18.88
N LEU A 211 13.63 -10.80 -18.19
CA LEU A 211 14.02 -9.40 -18.19
C LEU A 211 15.10 -9.19 -17.12
N VAL A 212 16.30 -8.79 -17.54
CA VAL A 212 17.38 -8.39 -16.65
C VAL A 212 17.54 -6.87 -16.72
N GLU A 213 17.33 -6.22 -15.58
CA GLU A 213 17.61 -4.79 -15.41
C GLU A 213 18.80 -4.60 -14.49
N GLY A 214 19.68 -3.70 -14.88
CA GLY A 214 20.90 -3.46 -14.14
C GLY A 214 21.65 -2.23 -14.62
N ARG A 215 22.87 -2.11 -14.14
CA ARG A 215 23.78 -1.01 -14.51
C ARG A 215 25.21 -1.49 -14.58
N LEU A 216 26.02 -0.76 -15.33
CA LEU A 216 27.47 -0.90 -15.35
C LEU A 216 28.09 0.49 -15.19
N ASN A 217 29.10 0.57 -14.32
CA ASN A 217 30.01 1.71 -14.24
C ASN A 217 31.41 1.24 -14.66
N ALA A 218 31.97 1.85 -15.69
CA ALA A 218 33.28 1.49 -16.22
C ALA A 218 33.87 2.67 -17.05
N ALA A 219 34.87 2.41 -17.89
CA ALA A 219 35.51 3.44 -18.70
C ALA A 219 34.49 4.23 -19.55
N PRO A 220 34.54 5.59 -19.60
CA PRO A 220 33.53 6.40 -20.29
C PRO A 220 33.51 6.26 -21.83
N ASN A 221 32.31 6.21 -22.42
CA ASN A 221 32.06 6.08 -23.86
C ASN A 221 32.66 4.80 -24.46
N THR A 222 32.66 3.71 -23.70
CA THR A 222 33.21 2.42 -24.10
C THR A 222 32.07 1.41 -24.22
N THR A 223 32.15 0.55 -25.22
CA THR A 223 31.19 -0.55 -25.42
C THR A 223 31.66 -1.78 -24.68
N TYR A 224 30.74 -2.46 -24.01
CA TYR A 224 30.97 -3.70 -23.29
C TYR A 224 29.98 -4.75 -23.77
N THR A 225 30.46 -5.97 -23.99
CA THR A 225 29.60 -7.15 -24.14
C THR A 225 29.26 -7.68 -22.76
N LEU A 226 27.98 -7.76 -22.44
CA LEU A 226 27.48 -8.42 -21.23
C LEU A 226 27.06 -9.84 -21.58
N GLU A 227 27.54 -10.84 -20.85
CA GLU A 227 27.01 -12.20 -20.91
C GLU A 227 26.24 -12.50 -19.63
N PHE A 228 25.10 -13.18 -19.76
CA PHE A 228 24.22 -13.52 -18.66
C PHE A 228 24.13 -15.04 -18.52
N PHE A 229 24.11 -15.50 -17.27
CA PHE A 229 24.11 -16.91 -16.95
C PHE A 229 23.03 -17.23 -15.92
N ASP A 230 22.33 -18.34 -16.13
CA ASP A 230 21.44 -18.95 -15.15
C ASP A 230 22.22 -19.98 -14.33
N ASN A 231 21.94 -20.03 -13.03
CA ASN A 231 22.60 -20.88 -12.06
C ASN A 231 21.56 -21.51 -11.14
N TYR A 232 21.71 -22.82 -10.87
CA TYR A 232 20.84 -23.52 -9.94
C TYR A 232 21.01 -23.04 -8.48
N SER A 233 22.20 -22.57 -8.12
CA SER A 233 22.49 -22.01 -6.82
C SER A 233 23.50 -20.88 -6.90
N CYS A 234 23.35 -19.88 -6.03
CA CYS A 234 24.39 -18.86 -5.87
C CYS A 234 25.60 -19.42 -5.10
N ASP A 235 26.81 -19.01 -5.51
CA ASP A 235 28.04 -19.31 -4.78
C ASP A 235 27.99 -18.75 -3.35
N ALA A 236 28.73 -19.39 -2.44
CA ALA A 236 28.78 -19.02 -1.03
C ALA A 236 29.31 -17.59 -0.77
N SER A 237 30.07 -17.02 -1.71
CA SER A 237 30.52 -15.62 -1.67
C SER A 237 29.41 -14.60 -1.94
N GLY A 238 28.29 -15.02 -2.55
CA GLY A 238 27.24 -14.15 -3.07
C GLY A 238 27.49 -13.63 -4.49
N TYR A 239 28.68 -13.85 -5.05
CA TYR A 239 29.05 -13.58 -6.44
C TYR A 239 29.10 -14.92 -7.16
N GLY A 240 28.06 -15.19 -7.97
CA GLY A 240 27.78 -16.54 -8.46
C GLY A 240 28.73 -17.00 -9.54
N GLU A 241 28.49 -18.20 -10.07
CA GLU A 241 29.25 -18.70 -11.22
C GLU A 241 28.43 -18.48 -12.51
N GLY A 242 28.64 -19.29 -13.55
CA GLY A 242 27.89 -19.23 -14.79
C GLY A 242 27.59 -20.62 -15.35
N GLU A 243 26.60 -21.31 -14.80
CA GLU A 243 26.26 -22.70 -15.16
C GLU A 243 25.71 -22.80 -16.59
N TYR A 244 24.68 -22.01 -16.91
CA TYR A 244 24.04 -22.01 -18.23
C TYR A 244 24.06 -20.62 -18.84
N PHE A 245 24.73 -20.48 -19.99
CA PHE A 245 24.67 -19.24 -20.77
C PHE A 245 23.24 -19.03 -21.32
N ILE A 246 22.63 -17.89 -20.98
CA ILE A 246 21.25 -17.55 -21.38
C ILE A 246 21.17 -16.39 -22.39
N GLY A 247 22.27 -15.69 -22.63
CA GLY A 247 22.36 -14.72 -23.71
C GLY A 247 23.39 -13.62 -23.46
N SER A 248 23.54 -12.74 -24.44
CA SER A 248 24.42 -11.58 -24.37
C SER A 248 23.81 -10.36 -25.04
N ASP A 249 24.30 -9.17 -24.66
CA ASP A 249 23.97 -7.91 -25.31
C ASP A 249 25.14 -6.93 -25.20
N GLU A 250 25.15 -5.89 -26.03
CA GLU A 250 26.14 -4.82 -25.98
C GLU A 250 25.58 -3.56 -25.31
N VAL A 251 26.32 -3.00 -24.35
CA VAL A 251 25.99 -1.74 -23.68
C VAL A 251 27.11 -0.73 -23.87
N THR A 252 26.78 0.56 -24.00
CA THR A 252 27.78 1.63 -24.12
C THR A 252 27.64 2.60 -22.94
N THR A 253 28.72 2.78 -22.18
CA THR A 253 28.76 3.77 -21.09
C THR A 253 28.66 5.19 -21.61
N ASN A 254 28.05 6.08 -20.82
CA ASN A 254 27.98 7.49 -21.15
C ASN A 254 29.30 8.22 -20.83
N ALA A 255 29.32 9.55 -21.01
CA ALA A 255 30.50 10.37 -20.74
C ALA A 255 30.95 10.40 -19.26
N ALA A 256 30.13 9.90 -18.34
CA ALA A 256 30.41 9.74 -16.92
C ALA A 256 30.65 8.26 -16.54
N GLY A 257 30.87 7.37 -17.51
CA GLY A 257 31.19 5.95 -17.25
C GLY A 257 29.98 5.08 -16.92
N ASN A 258 28.75 5.61 -16.95
CA ASN A 258 27.56 4.90 -16.51
C ASN A 258 26.70 4.41 -17.69
N VAL A 259 26.11 3.23 -17.56
CA VAL A 259 24.99 2.77 -18.39
C VAL A 259 23.99 2.01 -17.53
N GLU A 260 22.71 2.30 -17.73
CA GLU A 260 21.60 1.45 -17.25
C GLU A 260 21.13 0.59 -18.43
N PHE A 261 20.80 -0.67 -18.16
CA PHE A 261 20.34 -1.61 -19.17
C PHE A 261 19.06 -2.31 -18.73
N SER A 262 18.25 -2.68 -19.72
CA SER A 262 16.99 -3.41 -19.58
C SER A 262 16.92 -4.37 -20.76
N ILE A 263 17.34 -5.61 -20.54
CA ILE A 263 17.60 -6.61 -21.58
C ILE A 263 16.65 -7.78 -21.38
N THR A 264 15.97 -8.19 -22.46
CA THR A 264 15.10 -9.36 -22.45
C THR A 264 15.82 -10.52 -23.13
N LEU A 265 16.09 -11.58 -22.36
CA LEU A 265 16.79 -12.78 -22.79
C LEU A 265 15.79 -13.92 -22.98
N TYR A 266 15.94 -14.71 -24.03
CA TYR A 266 15.06 -15.86 -24.27
C TYR A 266 15.58 -17.08 -23.51
N ALA A 267 14.81 -17.57 -22.52
CA ALA A 267 15.22 -18.67 -21.65
C ALA A 267 15.26 -20.04 -22.36
N GLY A 268 14.71 -20.14 -23.57
CA GLY A 268 14.81 -21.34 -24.40
C GLY A 268 16.04 -21.29 -25.31
N GLY A 269 17.23 -21.58 -24.80
CA GLY A 269 18.48 -21.48 -25.55
C GLY A 269 18.41 -21.97 -27.01
N GLY A 270 18.82 -21.11 -27.94
CA GLY A 270 19.09 -21.45 -29.35
C GLY A 270 18.34 -20.60 -30.38
N GLU A 271 19.06 -20.17 -31.42
CA GLU A 271 18.46 -19.70 -32.67
C GLU A 271 17.34 -20.66 -33.14
N GLU A 272 16.28 -20.13 -33.76
CA GLU A 272 15.16 -20.90 -34.33
C GLU A 272 15.64 -22.17 -35.08
N GLY A 273 15.73 -23.33 -34.41
CA GLY A 273 16.14 -24.55 -35.13
C GLY A 273 16.57 -25.78 -34.34
N GLU A 274 17.26 -25.68 -33.20
CA GLU A 274 17.84 -26.87 -32.56
C GLU A 274 17.54 -26.94 -31.06
N GLY A 275 16.85 -28.01 -30.62
CA GLY A 275 16.84 -28.44 -29.21
C GLY A 275 15.71 -27.96 -28.29
N GLN A 276 14.44 -28.16 -28.64
CA GLN A 276 13.32 -28.04 -27.69
C GLN A 276 13.30 -29.17 -26.64
N ASP A 277 14.11 -29.10 -25.57
CA ASP A 277 13.96 -29.99 -24.40
C ASP A 277 14.40 -29.42 -23.04
N TYR A 278 14.65 -28.11 -22.94
CA TYR A 278 14.80 -27.39 -21.66
C TYR A 278 13.68 -26.34 -21.54
N LEU A 279 12.44 -26.82 -21.41
CA LEU A 279 11.34 -25.96 -20.98
C LEU A 279 11.33 -25.96 -19.45
N LEU A 280 12.10 -25.06 -18.83
CA LEU A 280 11.90 -24.72 -17.43
C LEU A 280 10.46 -24.21 -17.29
N ASP A 281 9.65 -24.86 -16.46
CA ASP A 281 8.34 -24.32 -16.14
C ASP A 281 8.48 -23.05 -15.29
N GLN A 282 7.42 -22.23 -15.20
CA GLN A 282 7.44 -20.99 -14.41
C GLN A 282 7.78 -21.23 -12.92
N GLU A 283 7.58 -22.45 -12.41
CA GLU A 283 7.94 -22.83 -11.05
C GLU A 283 9.46 -23.00 -10.92
N GLU A 284 10.16 -23.62 -11.87
CA GLU A 284 11.61 -23.78 -11.86
C GLU A 284 12.37 -22.46 -12.09
N MET A 285 11.87 -21.55 -12.95
CA MET A 285 12.48 -20.22 -13.13
C MET A 285 12.41 -19.32 -11.88
N SER A 286 11.50 -19.60 -10.94
CA SER A 286 11.37 -18.85 -9.69
C SER A 286 12.43 -19.21 -8.63
N THR A 287 13.35 -20.12 -8.99
CA THR A 287 14.48 -20.56 -8.16
C THR A 287 15.85 -20.36 -8.81
N SER A 288 15.89 -19.75 -10.00
CA SER A 288 17.09 -19.46 -10.79
C SER A 288 17.85 -18.23 -10.29
N PHE A 289 19.18 -18.30 -10.24
CA PHE A 289 20.07 -17.19 -9.91
C PHE A 289 20.79 -16.67 -11.15
N ILE A 290 20.57 -15.41 -11.50
CA ILE A 290 21.21 -14.78 -12.64
C ILE A 290 22.48 -14.06 -12.22
N THR A 291 23.54 -14.30 -12.97
CA THR A 291 24.82 -13.59 -12.90
C THR A 291 25.17 -13.02 -14.26
N ALA A 292 26.10 -12.06 -14.30
CA ALA A 292 26.60 -11.50 -15.53
C ALA A 292 28.11 -11.23 -15.48
N THR A 293 28.75 -11.27 -16.64
CA THR A 293 30.11 -10.75 -16.84
C THR A 293 30.08 -9.57 -17.80
N ALA A 294 31.08 -8.69 -17.72
CA ALA A 294 31.34 -7.66 -18.71
C ALA A 294 32.64 -7.97 -19.44
N THR A 295 32.69 -7.76 -20.76
CA THR A 295 33.91 -7.84 -21.55
C THR A 295 34.09 -6.57 -22.37
N ASP A 296 35.26 -5.94 -22.25
CA ASP A 296 35.57 -4.71 -23.00
C ASP A 296 36.02 -5.00 -24.45
N GLU A 297 36.13 -3.96 -25.28
CA GLU A 297 36.59 -4.09 -26.68
C GLU A 297 38.03 -4.62 -26.83
N ALA A 298 38.85 -4.54 -25.76
CA ALA A 298 40.21 -5.07 -25.75
C ALA A 298 40.24 -6.57 -25.37
N GLY A 299 39.13 -7.11 -24.88
CA GLY A 299 38.98 -8.50 -24.49
C GLY A 299 39.21 -8.76 -23.01
N ASN A 300 39.29 -7.75 -22.14
CA ASN A 300 39.30 -7.95 -20.69
C ASN A 300 37.90 -8.37 -20.24
N THR A 301 37.76 -9.57 -19.66
CA THR A 301 36.50 -10.06 -19.06
C THR A 301 36.56 -9.91 -17.53
N SER A 302 35.48 -9.40 -16.94
CA SER A 302 35.28 -9.28 -15.49
C SER A 302 35.06 -10.64 -14.83
N GLU A 303 35.05 -10.66 -13.50
CA GLU A 303 34.43 -11.76 -12.75
C GLU A 303 32.92 -11.80 -12.96
N PHE A 304 32.25 -12.81 -12.39
CA PHE A 304 30.79 -12.86 -12.34
C PHE A 304 30.23 -11.86 -11.33
N SER A 305 29.10 -11.25 -11.67
CA SER A 305 28.38 -10.34 -10.79
C SER A 305 27.85 -11.02 -9.52
N GLN A 306 27.41 -10.19 -8.58
CA GLN A 306 26.54 -10.65 -7.49
C GLN A 306 25.32 -11.39 -8.07
N CYS A 307 24.93 -12.51 -7.47
CA CYS A 307 23.75 -13.26 -7.89
C CYS A 307 22.47 -12.45 -7.65
N ASP A 308 21.56 -12.48 -8.61
CA ASP A 308 20.20 -11.97 -8.44
C ASP A 308 19.18 -13.10 -8.63
N LEU A 309 18.26 -13.27 -7.69
CA LEU A 309 17.19 -14.27 -7.82
C LEU A 309 16.16 -13.79 -8.85
N ALA A 310 15.87 -14.62 -9.84
CA ALA A 310 14.77 -14.38 -10.77
C ALA A 310 13.43 -14.36 -10.02
N SER A 311 12.77 -13.21 -9.99
CA SER A 311 11.61 -12.96 -9.14
C SER A 311 10.58 -12.05 -9.84
N PRO A 312 9.26 -12.17 -9.57
CA PRO A 312 8.21 -11.43 -10.29
C PRO A 312 8.26 -9.90 -10.23
N GLY A 313 9.23 -9.29 -9.54
CA GLY A 313 9.46 -7.83 -9.57
C GLY A 313 8.36 -6.98 -8.93
N ASN A 314 7.48 -7.59 -8.12
CA ASN A 314 6.36 -6.96 -7.43
C ASN A 314 6.77 -6.31 -6.10
N ASP A 315 7.81 -5.48 -6.14
CA ASP A 315 8.46 -4.82 -5.00
C ASP A 315 7.85 -3.45 -4.62
N ALA A 316 6.95 -2.93 -5.45
CA ALA A 316 6.20 -1.69 -5.23
C ALA A 316 4.71 -1.85 -5.59
N TRP A 317 3.83 -1.05 -4.97
CA TRP A 317 2.38 -1.12 -5.24
C TRP A 317 2.03 -0.81 -6.70
N THR A 318 2.80 0.04 -7.38
CA THR A 318 2.64 0.35 -8.82
C THR A 318 2.90 -0.87 -9.71
N ARG A 319 3.66 -1.83 -9.21
CA ARG A 319 4.00 -3.11 -9.84
C ARG A 319 3.39 -4.31 -9.10
N ALA A 320 2.37 -4.08 -8.28
CA ALA A 320 1.76 -5.14 -7.50
C ALA A 320 1.27 -6.28 -8.41
N LEU A 321 1.62 -7.52 -8.03
CA LEU A 321 1.22 -8.72 -8.77
C LEU A 321 -0.27 -8.96 -8.59
N GLU A 322 -0.99 -9.20 -9.69
CA GLU A 322 -2.42 -9.49 -9.63
C GLU A 322 -2.66 -10.93 -9.14
N ILE A 323 -3.49 -11.06 -8.09
CA ILE A 323 -4.01 -12.34 -7.62
C ILE A 323 -5.41 -12.50 -8.23
N PRO A 324 -5.58 -13.33 -9.28
CA PRO A 324 -6.90 -13.53 -9.89
C PRO A 324 -7.81 -14.27 -8.91
N LEU A 325 -8.92 -13.66 -8.55
CA LEU A 325 -9.92 -14.29 -7.69
C LEU A 325 -10.92 -15.08 -8.55
N VAL A 326 -11.03 -16.38 -8.29
CA VAL A 326 -11.89 -17.30 -9.03
C VAL A 326 -13.08 -17.70 -8.16
N SER A 327 -14.28 -17.67 -8.72
CA SER A 327 -15.50 -18.09 -8.03
C SER A 327 -15.48 -19.60 -7.74
N ASP A 328 -15.85 -19.99 -6.52
CA ASP A 328 -16.02 -21.39 -6.15
C ASP A 328 -17.21 -22.03 -6.90
N SER A 329 -17.01 -23.24 -7.40
CA SER A 329 -18.00 -23.93 -8.24
C SER A 329 -19.24 -24.40 -7.47
N VAL A 330 -19.16 -24.52 -6.14
CA VAL A 330 -20.23 -24.95 -5.23
C VAL A 330 -20.90 -23.74 -4.58
N SER A 331 -20.10 -22.74 -4.20
CA SER A 331 -20.52 -21.48 -3.59
C SER A 331 -20.08 -20.30 -4.49
N PRO A 332 -20.85 -19.96 -5.55
CA PRO A 332 -20.48 -18.92 -6.51
C PRO A 332 -20.33 -17.52 -5.90
N GLU A 333 -20.82 -17.31 -4.67
CA GLU A 333 -20.62 -16.11 -3.86
C GLU A 333 -19.23 -16.02 -3.21
N VAL A 334 -18.45 -17.10 -3.20
CA VAL A 334 -17.09 -17.16 -2.63
C VAL A 334 -16.08 -17.12 -3.77
N PHE A 335 -15.13 -16.20 -3.67
CA PHE A 335 -14.02 -16.05 -4.60
C PHE A 335 -12.72 -16.26 -3.86
N THR A 336 -11.82 -17.07 -4.41
CA THR A 336 -10.51 -17.34 -3.81
C THR A 336 -9.38 -17.11 -4.79
N GLY A 337 -8.24 -16.69 -4.27
CA GLY A 337 -6.98 -16.62 -5.01
C GLY A 337 -5.83 -16.78 -4.03
N ALA A 338 -4.73 -17.35 -4.50
CA ALA A 338 -3.56 -17.64 -3.68
C ALA A 338 -2.28 -17.43 -4.49
N VAL A 339 -1.19 -17.13 -3.80
CA VAL A 339 0.15 -17.00 -4.38
C VAL A 339 1.20 -17.41 -3.36
N SER A 340 2.26 -18.06 -3.83
CA SER A 340 3.44 -18.40 -3.02
C SER A 340 4.65 -17.63 -3.54
N GLN A 341 5.37 -16.92 -2.67
CA GLN A 341 6.53 -16.12 -3.05
C GLN A 341 7.60 -16.02 -1.96
N TYR A 342 8.81 -15.60 -2.34
CA TYR A 342 9.91 -15.30 -1.42
C TYR A 342 10.04 -13.79 -1.18
N ILE A 343 10.50 -13.42 0.02
CA ILE A 343 11.21 -12.16 0.23
C ILE A 343 12.69 -12.51 0.11
N ASP A 344 13.33 -12.02 -0.95
CA ASP A 344 14.66 -12.49 -1.38
C ASP A 344 15.80 -11.54 -0.98
N LYS A 345 15.47 -10.30 -0.62
CA LYS A 345 16.43 -9.28 -0.18
C LYS A 345 16.03 -8.70 1.16
N GLN A 346 17.03 -8.28 1.93
CA GLN A 346 16.81 -7.53 3.17
C GLN A 346 15.98 -6.27 2.88
N ASP A 347 15.03 -5.96 3.77
CA ASP A 347 14.13 -4.79 3.72
C ASP A 347 13.16 -4.71 2.52
N GLN A 348 13.13 -5.75 1.68
CA GLN A 348 12.20 -5.83 0.58
C GLN A 348 10.76 -6.08 1.06
N SER A 349 9.80 -5.58 0.28
CA SER A 349 8.37 -5.90 0.41
C SER A 349 7.87 -6.54 -0.88
N ARG A 350 6.88 -7.43 -0.77
CA ARG A 350 6.12 -7.96 -1.91
C ARG A 350 4.73 -7.35 -1.91
N TRP A 351 4.32 -6.88 -3.08
CA TRP A 351 3.04 -6.24 -3.30
C TRP A 351 2.16 -7.07 -4.22
N PHE A 352 0.90 -7.16 -3.83
CA PHE A 352 -0.12 -7.91 -4.54
C PHE A 352 -1.36 -7.04 -4.67
N LYS A 353 -2.20 -7.34 -5.66
CA LYS A 353 -3.47 -6.64 -5.86
C LYS A 353 -4.57 -7.60 -6.32
N PHE A 354 -5.81 -7.27 -5.99
CA PHE A 354 -6.98 -8.00 -6.46
C PHE A 354 -8.20 -7.08 -6.51
N GLN A 355 -9.18 -7.47 -7.32
CA GLN A 355 -10.44 -6.72 -7.44
C GLN A 355 -11.39 -7.09 -6.30
N VAL A 356 -12.06 -6.07 -5.74
CA VAL A 356 -13.10 -6.24 -4.71
C VAL A 356 -14.45 -5.73 -5.18
N GLN A 357 -15.50 -6.22 -4.51
CA GLN A 357 -16.88 -5.78 -4.73
C GLN A 357 -17.46 -5.18 -3.45
N PRO A 358 -18.40 -4.22 -3.54
CA PRO A 358 -19.10 -3.68 -2.37
C PRO A 358 -19.84 -4.75 -1.57
N ASP A 359 -20.03 -4.51 -0.27
CA ASP A 359 -20.72 -5.40 0.68
C ASP A 359 -20.10 -6.80 0.78
N SER A 360 -18.79 -6.94 0.59
CA SER A 360 -18.08 -8.22 0.64
C SER A 360 -17.34 -8.40 1.96
N SER A 361 -17.30 -9.64 2.45
CA SER A 361 -16.41 -10.06 3.54
C SER A 361 -15.09 -10.55 2.93
N LEU A 362 -13.97 -10.00 3.39
CA LEU A 362 -12.65 -10.34 2.88
C LEU A 362 -11.79 -10.92 4.01
N ILE A 363 -11.12 -12.02 3.71
CA ILE A 363 -10.13 -12.67 4.57
C ILE A 363 -8.82 -12.72 3.77
N VAL A 364 -7.76 -12.15 4.33
CA VAL A 364 -6.42 -12.21 3.76
C VAL A 364 -5.52 -12.89 4.79
N THR A 365 -4.93 -14.02 4.44
CA THR A 365 -4.09 -14.80 5.35
C THR A 365 -2.71 -15.04 4.76
N LEU A 366 -1.71 -14.95 5.63
CA LEU A 366 -0.32 -15.20 5.34
C LEU A 366 0.12 -16.44 6.13
N THR A 367 0.56 -17.49 5.44
CA THR A 367 0.96 -18.77 6.04
C THR A 367 2.30 -19.25 5.49
N ASN A 368 2.77 -20.42 5.95
CA ASN A 368 4.07 -21.00 5.58
C ASN A 368 5.27 -20.05 5.75
N LEU A 369 5.29 -19.26 6.84
CA LEU A 369 6.27 -18.20 7.04
C LEU A 369 7.69 -18.75 7.32
N PRO A 370 8.68 -18.54 6.45
CA PRO A 370 10.07 -18.96 6.69
C PRO A 370 10.82 -18.04 7.65
N ALA A 371 10.36 -16.79 7.78
CA ALA A 371 10.89 -15.76 8.66
C ALA A 371 9.74 -14.85 9.13
N ASN A 372 10.04 -13.88 10.00
CA ASN A 372 9.02 -13.02 10.61
C ASN A 372 8.56 -11.94 9.62
N TYR A 373 7.36 -12.09 9.07
CA TYR A 373 6.80 -11.21 8.05
C TYR A 373 5.53 -10.49 8.56
N ASP A 374 5.28 -9.29 8.04
CA ASP A 374 4.12 -8.47 8.36
C ASP A 374 3.18 -8.40 7.15
N LEU A 375 1.87 -8.40 7.41
CA LEU A 375 0.82 -8.28 6.41
C LEU A 375 0.09 -6.94 6.55
N THR A 376 -0.03 -6.21 5.45
CA THR A 376 -0.79 -4.95 5.41
C THR A 376 -1.72 -4.94 4.20
N VAL A 377 -2.95 -4.46 4.39
CA VAL A 377 -3.99 -4.40 3.35
C VAL A 377 -4.44 -2.96 3.17
N TYR A 378 -4.61 -2.56 1.91
CA TYR A 378 -4.93 -1.21 1.49
C TYR A 378 -6.13 -1.19 0.54
N LYS A 379 -6.94 -0.11 0.59
CA LYS A 379 -7.88 0.23 -0.49
C LYS A 379 -7.12 0.73 -1.73
N ASP A 380 -7.81 1.28 -2.71
CA ASP A 380 -7.19 1.67 -3.98
C ASP A 380 -6.18 2.81 -3.79
N ILE A 381 -4.90 2.43 -3.67
CA ILE A 381 -3.76 3.35 -3.53
C ILE A 381 -3.62 4.19 -4.80
N SER A 382 -3.89 3.60 -5.98
CA SER A 382 -3.75 4.31 -7.24
C SER A 382 -4.79 5.39 -7.41
N GLU A 383 -6.04 5.12 -7.03
CA GLU A 383 -7.11 6.12 -7.02
C GLU A 383 -6.77 7.26 -6.05
N THR A 384 -6.41 6.93 -4.82
CA THR A 384 -6.04 7.92 -3.80
C THR A 384 -4.84 8.78 -4.23
N PHE A 385 -3.84 8.19 -4.88
CA PHE A 385 -2.69 8.92 -5.42
C PHE A 385 -3.11 9.91 -6.52
N ASN A 386 -4.00 9.49 -7.42
CA ASN A 386 -4.50 10.37 -8.48
C ASN A 386 -5.35 11.52 -7.92
N ASP A 387 -6.17 11.26 -6.91
CA ASP A 387 -6.97 12.30 -6.25
C ASP A 387 -6.07 13.38 -5.64
N LEU A 388 -5.00 12.98 -4.95
CA LEU A 388 -4.00 13.89 -4.38
C LEU A 388 -3.28 14.73 -5.45
N LEU A 389 -3.00 14.17 -6.62
CA LEU A 389 -2.40 14.94 -7.73
C LEU A 389 -3.36 15.96 -8.34
N THR A 390 -4.67 15.77 -8.19
CA THR A 390 -5.69 16.68 -8.73
C THR A 390 -6.17 17.75 -7.74
N ALA A 391 -5.89 17.58 -6.44
CA ALA A 391 -6.17 18.56 -5.41
C ALA A 391 -5.17 19.74 -5.47
N ASP A 392 -5.65 20.97 -5.28
CA ASP A 392 -4.80 22.18 -5.28
C ASP A 392 -3.80 22.12 -4.10
N ASP A 393 -2.51 22.34 -4.38
CA ASP A 393 -1.31 22.05 -3.55
C ASP A 393 -1.26 22.73 -2.16
N THR A 394 -2.28 23.54 -1.82
CA THR A 394 -2.42 24.23 -0.51
C THR A 394 -3.47 23.64 0.42
N SER A 395 -4.43 22.87 -0.09
CA SER A 395 -5.42 22.14 0.71
C SER A 395 -4.79 20.92 1.39
N ASP A 396 -3.80 20.32 0.73
CA ASP A 396 -3.19 19.05 1.14
C ASP A 396 -2.50 19.14 2.51
N LEU A 397 -1.78 20.22 2.81
CA LEU A 397 -1.12 20.41 4.12
C LEU A 397 -2.09 20.53 5.31
N LEU A 398 -3.25 21.15 5.10
CA LEU A 398 -4.28 21.31 6.14
C LEU A 398 -5.07 20.01 6.33
N GLU A 399 -5.34 19.28 5.24
CA GLU A 399 -5.94 17.94 5.28
C GLU A 399 -5.01 16.93 5.95
N LEU A 400 -3.73 16.90 5.59
CA LEU A 400 -2.70 16.08 6.24
C LEU A 400 -2.72 16.32 7.74
N THR A 401 -2.64 17.58 8.18
CA THR A 401 -2.59 17.91 9.61
C THR A 401 -3.85 17.44 10.36
N ALA A 402 -5.01 17.41 9.71
CA ALA A 402 -6.27 16.94 10.30
C ALA A 402 -6.42 15.42 10.28
N GLU A 403 -6.00 14.74 9.20
CA GLU A 403 -5.99 13.28 9.10
C GLU A 403 -4.94 12.61 10.00
N PHE A 404 -3.86 13.34 10.33
CA PHE A 404 -2.75 12.87 11.16
C PHE A 404 -2.74 13.43 12.60
N ALA A 405 -3.86 14.03 13.04
CA ALA A 405 -4.08 14.25 14.47
C ALA A 405 -4.10 12.88 15.19
N PRO A 406 -3.43 12.70 16.33
CA PRO A 406 -2.74 11.46 16.71
C PRO A 406 -3.64 10.24 16.96
N ASP A 407 -4.06 9.60 15.87
CA ASP A 407 -4.45 8.20 15.79
C ASP A 407 -3.20 7.35 15.45
N ALA A 408 -2.53 6.92 16.50
CA ALA A 408 -1.70 5.71 16.57
C ALA A 408 -0.42 5.57 15.70
N PHE A 409 0.46 6.58 15.60
CA PHE A 409 1.91 6.35 15.41
C PHE A 409 2.72 7.51 16.02
N SER A 410 3.67 7.21 16.91
CA SER A 410 4.59 8.24 17.45
C SER A 410 5.56 8.72 16.35
N PRO A 411 5.84 10.04 16.22
CA PRO A 411 6.68 10.59 15.15
C PRO A 411 8.17 10.16 15.20
N ASP A 412 8.64 9.52 16.27
CA ASP A 412 10.02 9.04 16.36
C ASP A 412 10.27 7.75 15.55
N ALA A 413 9.23 7.09 15.03
CA ALA A 413 9.36 5.83 14.29
C ALA A 413 9.60 5.98 12.79
N PHE A 414 9.50 7.21 12.23
CA PHE A 414 9.58 7.44 10.78
C PHE A 414 10.32 8.73 10.39
N SER A 415 11.32 9.14 11.17
CA SER A 415 12.35 10.08 10.69
C SER A 415 13.51 9.30 10.05
N PRO A 416 14.14 9.81 8.98
CA PRO A 416 15.40 9.26 8.45
C PRO A 416 16.49 9.09 9.52
N ASP A 417 16.47 9.90 10.59
CA ASP A 417 17.42 9.84 11.70
C ASP A 417 17.19 8.64 12.65
N ALA A 418 16.02 8.00 12.61
CA ALA A 418 15.69 6.84 13.45
C ALA A 418 16.29 5.52 12.92
N PHE A 419 16.88 5.55 11.72
CA PHE A 419 17.48 4.38 11.05
C PHE A 419 18.98 4.57 10.76
N SER A 420 19.66 5.45 11.51
CA SER A 420 21.12 5.55 11.50
C SER A 420 21.78 4.51 12.42
N PRO A 421 22.93 3.92 12.04
CA PRO A 421 23.72 3.02 12.89
C PRO A 421 24.13 3.61 14.25
N ASP A 422 24.19 4.94 14.40
CA ASP A 422 24.62 5.61 15.62
C ASP A 422 23.62 5.47 16.78
N ALA A 423 22.34 5.21 16.49
CA ALA A 423 21.29 4.99 17.50
C ALA A 423 21.41 3.63 18.22
N PHE A 424 22.28 2.72 17.74
CA PHE A 424 22.48 1.39 18.31
C PHE A 424 23.94 1.13 18.75
N SER A 425 24.69 2.19 19.03
CA SER A 425 25.99 2.10 19.69
C SER A 425 25.84 1.66 21.17
N PRO A 426 26.78 0.87 21.73
CA PRO A 426 26.81 0.53 23.16
C PRO A 426 26.80 1.75 24.11
N ASP A 427 27.19 2.93 23.63
CA ASP A 427 27.26 4.16 24.45
C ASP A 427 25.88 4.78 24.72
N ALA A 428 24.86 4.50 23.89
CA ALA A 428 23.48 4.93 24.10
C ALA A 428 22.76 4.15 25.23
N PHE A 429 23.35 3.03 25.67
CA PHE A 429 22.83 2.16 26.74
C PHE A 429 23.72 2.14 27.99
N SER A 430 24.49 3.22 28.21
CA SER A 430 25.26 3.43 29.44
C SER A 430 24.34 3.70 30.65
N PRO A 431 24.65 3.17 31.85
CA PRO A 431 23.90 3.44 33.08
C PRO A 431 23.77 4.93 33.45
N ASP A 432 24.61 5.81 32.89
CA ASP A 432 24.61 7.25 33.18
C ASP A 432 23.43 7.99 32.53
N ALA A 433 22.83 7.46 31.45
CA ALA A 433 21.65 8.04 30.79
C ALA A 433 20.33 7.81 31.56
N PHE A 434 20.33 6.92 32.56
CA PHE A 434 19.16 6.57 33.39
C PHE A 434 19.35 6.91 34.88
N SER A 435 20.16 7.93 35.17
CA SER A 435 20.34 8.44 36.53
C SER A 435 19.11 9.25 37.00
N PRO A 436 18.68 9.13 38.28
CA PRO A 436 17.57 9.90 38.86
C PRO A 436 17.75 11.43 38.78
N ASP A 437 18.96 11.92 38.53
CA ASP A 437 19.24 13.36 38.44
C ASP A 437 18.69 14.01 37.16
N ALA A 438 18.40 13.23 36.10
CA ALA A 438 17.81 13.73 34.86
C ALA A 438 16.31 14.07 34.98
N PHE A 439 15.65 13.69 36.08
CA PHE A 439 14.20 13.85 36.28
C PHE A 439 13.85 14.60 37.58
N SER A 440 14.68 15.55 38.00
CA SER A 440 14.36 16.39 39.17
C SER A 440 13.67 17.71 38.78
N ALA A 441 12.77 18.16 39.66
CA ALA A 441 11.81 19.24 39.45
C ALA A 441 12.41 20.67 39.31
N ASP A 442 13.74 20.81 39.28
CA ASP A 442 14.43 22.11 39.24
C ASP A 442 14.61 22.66 37.80
N ILE A 443 14.38 21.85 36.75
CA ILE A 443 14.46 22.30 35.34
C ILE A 443 13.19 23.05 34.88
N PHE A 444 12.06 22.90 35.58
CA PHE A 444 10.79 23.58 35.25
C PHE A 444 10.55 24.84 36.10
N SER A 445 11.62 25.52 36.54
CA SER A 445 11.54 26.80 37.24
C SER A 445 11.58 27.99 36.24
N PRO A 446 10.88 29.11 36.52
CA PRO A 446 10.82 30.28 35.62
C PRO A 446 12.16 30.97 35.31
N ASP A 447 13.25 30.59 35.97
CA ASP A 447 14.59 31.15 35.77
C ASP A 447 15.30 30.62 34.49
N ALA A 448 14.78 29.57 33.84
CA ALA A 448 15.31 29.03 32.58
C ALA A 448 15.08 29.95 31.35
N PHE A 449 14.28 31.02 31.51
CA PHE A 449 13.99 32.00 30.46
C PHE A 449 14.54 33.41 30.79
N SER A 450 15.68 33.49 31.48
CA SER A 450 16.40 34.75 31.70
C SER A 450 17.36 35.08 30.54
N PRO A 451 17.55 36.37 30.18
CA PRO A 451 18.38 36.80 29.03
C PRO A 451 19.88 36.46 29.11
N ASP A 452 20.36 35.89 30.21
CA ASP A 452 21.78 35.55 30.43
C ASP A 452 22.22 34.26 29.69
N ALA A 453 21.28 33.49 29.10
CA ALA A 453 21.58 32.31 28.28
C ALA A 453 22.20 32.65 26.90
N PHE A 454 22.29 33.94 26.54
CA PHE A 454 22.89 34.42 25.29
C PHE A 454 24.18 35.23 25.53
N SER A 455 25.09 34.68 26.34
CA SER A 455 26.43 35.26 26.54
C SER A 455 27.47 34.68 25.56
N PRO A 456 28.46 35.47 25.09
CA PRO A 456 29.45 35.07 24.07
C PRO A 456 30.42 33.94 24.46
N ASP A 457 30.38 33.46 25.71
CA ASP A 457 31.25 32.38 26.19
C ASP A 457 30.87 30.99 25.64
N ALA A 458 29.72 30.87 24.96
CA ALA A 458 29.32 29.66 24.22
C ALA A 458 30.10 29.45 22.90
N PHE A 459 30.96 30.39 22.51
CA PHE A 459 31.80 30.31 21.31
C PHE A 459 33.30 30.30 21.67
N SER A 460 33.74 29.25 22.38
CA SER A 460 35.17 29.00 22.64
C SER A 460 35.79 28.11 21.54
N PRO A 461 37.08 28.30 21.16
CA PRO A 461 37.74 27.62 20.05
C PRO A 461 37.98 26.11 20.23
N ASP A 462 37.65 25.53 21.38
CA ASP A 462 37.81 24.09 21.65
C ASP A 462 36.79 23.23 20.86
N ALA A 463 35.75 23.84 20.30
CA ALA A 463 34.85 23.19 19.34
C ALA A 463 35.45 23.00 17.93
N PHE A 464 36.69 23.49 17.70
CA PHE A 464 37.41 23.38 16.42
C PHE A 464 38.78 22.70 16.61
N SER A 465 38.79 21.49 17.20
CA SER A 465 39.98 20.62 17.22
C SER A 465 40.19 19.95 15.85
N PRO A 466 41.45 19.76 15.38
CA PRO A 466 41.77 19.09 14.12
C PRO A 466 41.31 17.63 14.01
N ASP A 467 40.92 16.99 15.12
CA ASP A 467 40.38 15.62 15.11
C ASP A 467 38.98 15.54 14.50
N ALA A 468 38.24 16.66 14.42
CA ALA A 468 36.97 16.77 13.68
C ALA A 468 37.16 16.92 12.16
N PHE A 469 38.41 16.96 11.69
CA PHE A 469 38.79 17.09 10.28
C PHE A 469 39.85 16.04 9.88
N SER A 470 39.71 14.80 10.38
CA SER A 470 40.47 13.67 9.84
C SER A 470 39.95 13.30 8.43
N PRO A 471 40.81 12.93 7.47
CA PRO A 471 40.42 12.49 6.12
C PRO A 471 39.45 11.30 6.08
N ASP A 472 39.33 10.53 7.17
CA ASP A 472 38.43 9.37 7.26
C ASP A 472 36.93 9.77 7.30
N ALA A 473 36.60 11.02 7.67
CA ALA A 473 35.23 11.55 7.64
C ALA A 473 34.81 12.05 6.25
N PHE A 474 35.69 11.98 5.26
CA PHE A 474 35.45 12.39 3.87
C PHE A 474 35.96 11.32 2.88
N SER A 475 35.75 10.03 3.18
CA SER A 475 35.86 8.98 2.16
C SER A 475 34.63 9.02 1.23
N PRO A 476 34.77 8.88 -0.10
CA PRO A 476 33.67 8.92 -1.06
C PRO A 476 32.58 7.84 -0.85
N ASP A 477 32.86 6.82 -0.06
CA ASP A 477 31.98 5.63 0.08
C ASP A 477 30.69 5.89 0.89
N ALA A 478 30.65 6.97 1.69
CA ALA A 478 29.45 7.34 2.45
C ALA A 478 28.40 8.11 1.62
N PHE A 479 28.71 8.43 0.36
CA PHE A 479 27.82 9.14 -0.57
C PHE A 479 27.87 8.53 -1.99
N SER A 480 27.82 7.19 -2.11
CA SER A 480 27.57 6.61 -3.43
C SER A 480 26.11 6.89 -3.87
N PRO A 481 25.85 7.42 -5.08
CA PRO A 481 24.51 7.77 -5.60
C PRO A 481 23.58 6.58 -5.89
N ASP A 482 23.90 5.39 -5.38
CA ASP A 482 23.40 4.12 -5.92
C ASP A 482 22.03 3.69 -5.37
N ALA A 483 21.50 4.40 -4.37
CA ALA A 483 20.14 4.23 -3.88
C ALA A 483 19.12 5.23 -4.48
N PHE A 484 19.58 6.15 -5.33
CA PHE A 484 18.73 7.16 -5.97
C PHE A 484 19.19 7.38 -7.43
N SER A 485 18.80 6.48 -8.34
CA SER A 485 18.97 6.75 -9.78
C SER A 485 18.18 8.02 -10.16
N PRO A 486 18.81 9.09 -10.70
CA PRO A 486 18.13 10.33 -11.01
C PRO A 486 17.25 10.30 -12.27
N ASP A 487 17.27 9.23 -13.06
CA ASP A 487 16.57 9.19 -14.36
C ASP A 487 15.21 8.45 -14.33
N ALA A 488 14.84 7.88 -13.18
CA ALA A 488 13.45 7.52 -12.86
C ALA A 488 12.61 8.71 -12.33
N PHE A 489 13.25 9.87 -12.12
CA PHE A 489 12.65 11.06 -11.51
C PHE A 489 12.71 12.27 -12.45
N SER A 490 11.86 12.28 -13.48
CA SER A 490 11.56 13.53 -14.20
C SER A 490 10.82 14.50 -13.24
N PRO A 491 11.25 15.77 -13.07
CA PRO A 491 10.73 16.68 -12.05
C PRO A 491 9.29 17.20 -12.22
N ASP A 492 8.50 16.64 -13.13
CA ASP A 492 7.14 17.14 -13.42
C ASP A 492 6.01 16.13 -13.10
N ALA A 493 6.30 14.93 -12.56
CA ALA A 493 5.28 13.87 -12.44
C ALA A 493 5.29 13.00 -11.16
N PHE A 494 6.22 13.19 -10.21
CA PHE A 494 6.25 12.40 -8.98
C PHE A 494 6.39 13.32 -7.77
N SER A 495 5.31 13.48 -6.99
CA SER A 495 5.35 14.07 -5.65
C SER A 495 5.58 12.93 -4.64
N PRO A 496 6.76 12.82 -4.00
CA PRO A 496 7.03 11.82 -2.97
C PRO A 496 6.04 11.89 -1.80
N ASP A 497 5.52 13.09 -1.54
CA ASP A 497 4.53 13.35 -0.50
C ASP A 497 3.18 12.75 -0.89
N ALA A 498 2.72 12.91 -2.14
CA ALA A 498 1.49 12.29 -2.62
C ALA A 498 1.59 10.75 -2.60
N PHE A 499 2.76 10.20 -2.95
CA PHE A 499 2.98 8.75 -2.98
C PHE A 499 2.90 8.12 -1.58
N SER A 500 3.55 8.72 -0.58
CA SER A 500 3.53 8.24 0.81
C SER A 500 2.17 8.51 1.48
N SER A 501 1.55 9.66 1.19
CA SER A 501 0.21 10.01 1.68
C SER A 501 -0.84 9.06 1.14
N ALA A 502 -0.79 8.70 -0.15
CA ALA A 502 -1.72 7.74 -0.75
C ALA A 502 -1.68 6.38 -0.06
N GLN A 503 -0.48 5.84 0.23
CA GLN A 503 -0.38 4.57 0.95
C GLN A 503 -0.98 4.66 2.36
N THR A 504 -0.73 5.77 3.04
CA THR A 504 -1.18 5.94 4.43
C THR A 504 -2.68 6.12 4.51
N ARG A 505 -3.25 6.99 3.65
CA ARG A 505 -4.70 7.23 3.52
C ARG A 505 -5.46 5.99 3.04
N SER A 506 -4.77 5.04 2.42
CA SER A 506 -5.37 3.78 1.94
C SER A 506 -5.23 2.60 2.89
N LEU A 507 -4.53 2.71 4.02
CA LEU A 507 -4.32 1.58 4.92
C LEU A 507 -5.63 1.14 5.61
N LEU A 508 -6.01 -0.11 5.41
CA LEU A 508 -7.22 -0.71 5.98
C LEU A 508 -6.92 -1.55 7.22
N ALA A 509 -5.88 -2.39 7.14
CA ALA A 509 -5.56 -3.35 8.18
C ALA A 509 -4.07 -3.69 8.22
N VAL A 510 -3.60 -4.03 9.43
CA VAL A 510 -2.24 -4.49 9.71
C VAL A 510 -2.33 -5.76 10.55
N SER A 511 -1.59 -6.79 10.15
CA SER A 511 -1.26 -7.94 11.00
C SER A 511 0.26 -8.00 11.11
N ALA A 512 0.75 -7.96 12.35
CA ALA A 512 2.18 -7.93 12.67
C ALA A 512 2.46 -8.78 13.92
N TYR A 513 2.12 -10.07 13.88
CA TYR A 513 2.41 -10.98 14.99
C TYR A 513 3.89 -11.38 14.99
N ASN A 514 4.52 -11.50 16.17
CA ASN A 514 5.92 -11.95 16.25
C ASN A 514 6.03 -13.45 15.95
N GLY A 515 6.97 -13.81 15.08
CA GLY A 515 7.41 -15.18 14.85
C GLY A 515 7.07 -15.68 13.45
N THR A 516 6.93 -16.99 13.28
CA THR A 516 6.67 -17.66 12.00
C THR A 516 5.31 -18.38 11.98
N ALA A 517 4.42 -18.04 12.90
CA ALA A 517 3.06 -18.56 12.90
C ALA A 517 2.23 -17.81 11.85
N GLY A 518 1.36 -18.53 11.13
CA GLY A 518 0.48 -17.90 10.15
C GLY A 518 -0.42 -16.84 10.79
N GLU A 519 -0.70 -15.80 10.01
CA GLU A 519 -1.46 -14.63 10.45
C GLU A 519 -2.42 -14.14 9.37
N GLY A 520 -3.24 -13.13 9.67
CA GLY A 520 -4.22 -12.65 8.71
C GLY A 520 -5.14 -11.59 9.26
N VAL A 521 -5.89 -10.97 8.34
CA VAL A 521 -6.87 -9.94 8.63
C VAL A 521 -8.23 -10.32 8.07
N MET A 522 -9.29 -9.89 8.76
CA MET A 522 -10.66 -9.98 8.29
C MET A 522 -11.23 -8.58 8.23
N LEU A 523 -11.76 -8.20 7.07
CA LEU A 523 -12.33 -6.89 6.84
C LEU A 523 -13.60 -6.97 5.97
N ASN A 524 -14.36 -5.89 5.93
CA ASN A 524 -15.51 -5.73 5.05
C ASN A 524 -15.18 -4.63 4.03
N THR A 525 -15.59 -4.82 2.78
CA THR A 525 -15.35 -3.84 1.72
C THR A 525 -16.33 -2.67 1.78
N TRP A 526 -17.45 -2.80 2.48
CA TRP A 526 -18.48 -1.79 2.69
C TRP A 526 -19.01 -1.21 1.37
N GLU A 527 -18.72 0.05 1.07
CA GLU A 527 -19.06 0.71 -0.19
C GLU A 527 -17.93 0.69 -1.20
N ASN A 528 -16.75 0.18 -0.83
CA ASN A 528 -15.57 0.20 -1.69
C ASN A 528 -15.66 -0.89 -2.77
N GLU A 529 -15.25 -0.50 -3.97
CA GLU A 529 -15.03 -1.36 -5.13
C GLU A 529 -13.63 -1.07 -5.70
N GLY A 530 -13.25 -1.77 -6.78
CA GLY A 530 -11.98 -1.53 -7.45
C GLY A 530 -10.84 -2.36 -6.87
N THR A 531 -9.63 -1.80 -6.84
CA THR A 531 -8.42 -2.58 -6.58
C THR A 531 -7.99 -2.45 -5.12
N TYR A 532 -7.91 -3.56 -4.40
CA TYR A 532 -7.24 -3.61 -3.10
C TYR A 532 -5.80 -4.07 -3.28
N TYR A 533 -4.92 -3.55 -2.43
CA TYR A 533 -3.50 -3.89 -2.42
C TYR A 533 -3.13 -4.60 -1.13
N VAL A 534 -2.20 -5.53 -1.22
CA VAL A 534 -1.62 -6.24 -0.08
C VAL A 534 -0.12 -6.09 -0.15
N ARG A 535 0.50 -5.76 0.99
CA ARG A 535 1.95 -5.76 1.15
C ARG A 535 2.35 -6.76 2.21
N VAL A 536 3.28 -7.63 1.84
CA VAL A 536 4.00 -8.55 2.73
C VAL A 536 5.42 -8.03 2.90
N ARG A 537 5.88 -7.80 4.14
CA ARG A 537 7.20 -7.23 4.42
C ARG A 537 7.98 -8.04 5.46
N GLY A 538 9.28 -8.16 5.26
CA GLY A 538 10.21 -8.65 6.28
C GLY A 538 10.29 -7.76 7.52
N ARG A 539 9.91 -8.27 8.71
CA ARG A 539 10.06 -7.47 9.94
C ARG A 539 11.54 -7.24 10.24
N ASN A 540 11.93 -5.98 10.44
CA ASN A 540 13.34 -5.58 10.62
C ASN A 540 14.25 -6.08 9.48
N GLY A 541 13.75 -6.10 8.26
CA GLY A 541 14.48 -6.54 7.07
C GLY A 541 14.60 -8.06 6.93
N ALA A 542 13.88 -8.86 7.72
CA ALA A 542 13.93 -10.31 7.62
C ALA A 542 13.57 -10.82 6.22
N PHE A 543 14.40 -11.70 5.67
CA PHE A 543 14.17 -12.34 4.37
C PHE A 543 14.58 -13.82 4.47
N SER A 544 14.11 -14.66 3.55
CA SER A 544 14.49 -16.08 3.54
C SER A 544 14.28 -16.68 2.16
N LEU A 545 15.31 -17.37 1.68
CA LEU A 545 15.30 -18.15 0.44
C LEU A 545 15.00 -19.65 0.68
N ALA A 546 14.81 -20.06 1.94
CA ALA A 546 14.67 -21.48 2.28
C ALA A 546 13.32 -22.08 1.86
N SER A 547 12.25 -21.30 1.92
CA SER A 547 10.90 -21.67 1.45
C SER A 547 10.06 -20.41 1.22
N PRO A 548 9.08 -20.42 0.30
CA PRO A 548 8.21 -19.28 0.08
C PRO A 548 7.20 -19.13 1.22
N PHE A 549 6.66 -17.93 1.40
CA PHE A 549 5.42 -17.71 2.14
C PHE A 549 4.21 -17.96 1.24
N ASP A 550 3.06 -18.28 1.83
CA ASP A 550 1.79 -18.43 1.12
C ASP A 550 0.83 -17.29 1.49
N LEU A 551 0.31 -16.57 0.49
CA LEU A 551 -0.70 -15.53 0.66
C LEU A 551 -2.01 -15.99 0.04
N ASP A 552 -3.04 -16.16 0.86
CA ASP A 552 -4.39 -16.53 0.46
C ASP A 552 -5.36 -15.36 0.63
N VAL A 553 -6.21 -15.17 -0.37
CA VAL A 553 -7.29 -14.17 -0.37
C VAL A 553 -8.61 -14.90 -0.58
N THR A 554 -9.55 -14.71 0.34
CA THR A 554 -10.93 -15.21 0.22
C THR A 554 -11.90 -14.05 0.36
N MET A 555 -12.71 -13.81 -0.68
CA MET A 555 -13.76 -12.81 -0.69
C MET A 555 -15.12 -13.50 -0.81
N THR A 556 -16.03 -13.21 0.12
CA THR A 556 -17.43 -13.65 0.05
C THR A 556 -18.31 -12.45 -0.25
N THR A 557 -18.94 -12.44 -1.43
CA THR A 557 -19.77 -11.31 -1.89
C THR A 557 -21.09 -11.24 -1.14
N GLY A 558 -21.51 -10.03 -0.77
CA GLY A 558 -22.82 -9.78 -0.17
C GLY A 558 -23.92 -9.51 -1.18
N ASN A 559 -24.94 -8.75 -0.76
CA ASN A 559 -26.14 -8.52 -1.55
C ASN A 559 -25.96 -7.47 -2.67
N CYS A 560 -24.78 -6.84 -2.74
CA CYS A 560 -24.48 -5.78 -3.68
C CYS A 560 -23.77 -6.24 -4.96
N SER A 561 -23.46 -7.53 -5.13
CA SER A 561 -22.67 -8.05 -6.26
C SER A 561 -23.27 -7.80 -7.66
N SER A 562 -24.57 -7.49 -7.75
CA SER A 562 -25.27 -7.20 -9.01
C SER A 562 -25.52 -5.70 -9.25
N VAL A 563 -25.02 -4.84 -8.36
CA VAL A 563 -25.13 -3.37 -8.45
C VAL A 563 -23.89 -2.84 -9.17
N SER A 564 -24.08 -1.90 -10.07
CA SER A 564 -23.02 -1.30 -10.90
C SER A 564 -22.84 0.16 -10.53
N SER A 565 -21.62 0.57 -10.21
CA SER A 565 -21.24 1.97 -10.04
C SER A 565 -21.25 2.78 -11.34
N THR A 566 -21.13 2.11 -12.49
CA THR A 566 -21.18 2.78 -13.79
C THR A 566 -22.59 3.28 -14.08
N LEU A 567 -22.76 4.60 -14.05
CA LEU A 567 -24.02 5.31 -14.31
C LEU A 567 -23.87 6.21 -15.55
N PRO A 568 -24.98 6.58 -16.23
CA PRO A 568 -24.91 7.57 -17.30
C PRO A 568 -24.43 8.94 -16.77
N ALA A 569 -23.99 9.80 -17.68
CA ALA A 569 -23.69 11.19 -17.35
C ALA A 569 -24.97 11.90 -16.85
N SER A 570 -24.79 12.83 -15.91
CA SER A 570 -25.86 13.75 -15.52
C SER A 570 -26.22 14.62 -16.73
N ASP A 571 -27.52 14.82 -16.96
CA ASP A 571 -28.07 15.70 -18.00
C ASP A 571 -28.77 16.93 -17.43
N LEU A 572 -28.80 17.04 -16.09
CA LEU A 572 -29.22 18.25 -15.38
C LEU A 572 -28.13 19.32 -15.47
N VAL A 573 -28.50 20.47 -16.04
CA VAL A 573 -27.57 21.61 -16.20
C VAL A 573 -27.73 22.57 -15.00
N PRO A 574 -26.66 22.82 -14.22
CA PRO A 574 -26.74 23.74 -13.10
C PRO A 574 -26.93 25.19 -13.59
N THR A 575 -27.71 25.96 -12.84
CA THR A 575 -28.03 27.36 -13.20
C THR A 575 -27.28 28.33 -12.29
N ALA A 576 -26.59 29.31 -12.88
CA ALA A 576 -26.04 30.44 -12.15
C ALA A 576 -27.13 31.49 -11.91
N GLY A 577 -27.35 31.86 -10.65
CA GLY A 577 -28.33 32.87 -10.25
C GLY A 577 -27.93 33.66 -9.01
N GLY A 578 -26.78 33.36 -8.40
CA GLY A 578 -26.39 33.93 -7.12
C GLY A 578 -27.31 33.44 -5.98
N PHE A 579 -27.76 32.19 -6.06
CA PHE A 579 -28.65 31.57 -5.07
C PHE A 579 -27.90 31.30 -3.76
N ASN A 580 -28.61 31.41 -2.63
CA ASN A 580 -28.08 31.07 -1.31
C ASN A 580 -28.60 29.71 -0.82
N THR A 581 -29.80 29.30 -1.25
CA THR A 581 -30.40 28.03 -0.80
C THR A 581 -30.65 27.10 -1.98
N LEU A 582 -30.18 25.86 -1.87
CA LEU A 582 -30.49 24.78 -2.80
C LEU A 582 -31.62 23.91 -2.23
N ILE A 583 -32.77 23.89 -2.89
CA ILE A 583 -33.95 23.10 -2.48
C ILE A 583 -34.05 21.88 -3.40
N LEU A 584 -33.72 20.70 -2.86
CA LEU A 584 -33.66 19.44 -3.58
C LEU A 584 -35.01 18.72 -3.48
N VAL A 585 -35.60 18.41 -4.63
CA VAL A 585 -36.82 17.60 -4.76
C VAL A 585 -36.57 16.46 -5.75
N ASP A 586 -37.26 15.34 -5.58
CA ASP A 586 -37.41 14.34 -6.64
C ASP A 586 -38.90 14.25 -6.97
N ASN A 587 -39.34 14.94 -8.02
CA ASN A 587 -40.75 14.98 -8.39
C ASN A 587 -41.30 13.64 -8.90
N SER A 588 -40.43 12.70 -9.24
CA SER A 588 -40.83 11.35 -9.67
C SER A 588 -41.20 10.46 -8.47
N ARG A 589 -40.67 10.78 -7.27
CA ARG A 589 -40.87 10.02 -6.03
C ARG A 589 -41.72 10.74 -4.99
N LEU A 590 -41.63 12.07 -4.94
CA LEU A 590 -42.36 12.89 -3.98
C LEU A 590 -43.84 13.02 -4.39
N VAL A 591 -44.74 12.96 -3.42
CA VAL A 591 -46.18 13.16 -3.64
C VAL A 591 -46.51 14.65 -3.60
N ASP A 592 -47.47 15.11 -4.41
CA ASP A 592 -48.05 16.47 -4.33
C ASP A 592 -47.10 17.63 -4.71
N THR A 593 -46.16 17.36 -5.63
CA THR A 593 -45.13 18.31 -6.07
C THR A 593 -45.64 19.50 -6.88
N THR A 594 -46.80 19.38 -7.52
CA THR A 594 -47.48 20.52 -8.19
C THR A 594 -48.62 21.11 -7.36
N GLY A 595 -48.89 20.57 -6.17
CA GLY A 595 -49.99 21.02 -5.31
C GLY A 595 -49.49 21.76 -4.08
N ALA A 596 -49.80 21.26 -2.88
CA ALA A 596 -49.59 22.03 -1.67
C ALA A 596 -48.10 22.24 -1.36
N ILE A 597 -47.28 21.20 -1.54
CA ILE A 597 -45.82 21.26 -1.34
C ILE A 597 -45.19 22.21 -2.35
N GLY A 598 -45.41 21.98 -3.65
CA GLY A 598 -44.79 22.78 -4.71
C GLY A 598 -45.06 24.28 -4.60
N THR A 599 -46.30 24.65 -4.27
CA THR A 599 -46.67 26.06 -4.09
C THR A 599 -45.91 26.72 -2.95
N ARG A 600 -45.71 26.00 -1.83
CA ARG A 600 -45.00 26.51 -0.65
C ARG A 600 -43.49 26.53 -0.85
N LEU A 601 -42.93 25.54 -1.54
CA LEU A 601 -41.52 25.57 -1.92
C LEU A 601 -41.22 26.74 -2.86
N ALA A 602 -42.09 27.02 -3.84
CA ALA A 602 -41.94 28.19 -4.70
C ALA A 602 -41.98 29.50 -3.89
N THR A 603 -42.91 29.61 -2.94
CA THR A 603 -43.00 30.77 -2.05
C THR A 603 -41.77 30.89 -1.14
N LEU A 604 -41.25 29.76 -0.64
CA LEU A 604 -40.04 29.71 0.17
C LEU A 604 -38.82 30.19 -0.63
N ALA A 605 -38.65 29.69 -1.85
CA ALA A 605 -37.54 30.04 -2.73
C ALA A 605 -37.49 31.55 -3.06
N GLU A 606 -38.66 32.19 -3.19
CA GLU A 606 -38.79 33.63 -3.48
C GLU A 606 -38.50 34.55 -2.28
N ARG A 607 -38.43 34.02 -1.05
CA ARG A 607 -38.09 34.81 0.14
C ARG A 607 -36.67 35.37 0.01
N ALA A 608 -36.47 36.64 0.30
CA ALA A 608 -35.20 37.33 0.06
C ALA A 608 -34.04 36.75 0.89
N GLU A 609 -34.33 36.31 2.10
CA GLU A 609 -33.43 35.64 3.05
C GLU A 609 -33.16 34.17 2.70
N VAL A 610 -34.00 33.54 1.87
CA VAL A 610 -33.77 32.18 1.38
C VAL A 610 -33.03 32.23 0.05
N ASN A 611 -33.46 33.10 -0.87
CA ASN A 611 -32.90 33.29 -2.21
C ASN A 611 -32.61 31.92 -2.87
N GLY A 612 -33.68 31.14 -3.00
CA GLY A 612 -33.57 29.71 -3.26
C GLY A 612 -33.73 29.32 -4.72
N VAL A 613 -33.17 28.17 -5.08
CA VAL A 613 -33.43 27.47 -6.35
C VAL A 613 -33.97 26.07 -6.06
N ILE A 614 -35.06 25.69 -6.73
CA ILE A 614 -35.63 24.34 -6.66
C ILE A 614 -35.03 23.50 -7.76
N VAL A 615 -34.44 22.37 -7.40
CA VAL A 615 -33.78 21.43 -8.32
C VAL A 615 -34.48 20.08 -8.26
N ASP A 616 -35.03 19.67 -9.40
CA ASP A 616 -35.72 18.38 -9.56
C ASP A 616 -34.74 17.28 -9.98
N LEU A 617 -34.24 16.55 -8.98
CA LEU A 617 -33.31 15.44 -9.14
C LEU A 617 -33.91 14.30 -9.97
N GLY A 618 -35.22 14.09 -9.91
CA GLY A 618 -35.90 13.04 -10.68
C GLY A 618 -35.89 13.27 -12.19
N SER A 619 -35.54 14.48 -12.63
CA SER A 619 -35.37 14.81 -14.05
C SER A 619 -33.99 14.42 -14.60
N ASP A 620 -33.02 14.13 -13.74
CA ASP A 620 -31.66 13.77 -14.12
C ASP A 620 -31.52 12.28 -14.45
N ALA A 621 -30.91 11.97 -15.59
CA ALA A 621 -30.72 10.62 -16.08
C ALA A 621 -29.80 9.76 -15.18
N ARG A 622 -28.80 10.35 -14.53
CA ARG A 622 -27.89 9.65 -13.61
C ARG A 622 -28.63 9.29 -12.31
N VAL A 623 -29.33 10.25 -11.71
CA VAL A 623 -30.16 10.00 -10.51
C VAL A 623 -31.24 8.96 -10.81
N ALA A 624 -31.94 9.05 -11.94
CA ALA A 624 -32.97 8.09 -12.32
C ALA A 624 -32.39 6.66 -12.49
N ALA A 625 -31.20 6.52 -13.09
CA ALA A 625 -30.52 5.24 -13.24
C ALA A 625 -30.07 4.66 -11.88
N ALA A 626 -29.51 5.49 -11.00
CA ALA A 626 -29.13 5.07 -9.64
C ALA A 626 -30.36 4.63 -8.84
N ASN A 627 -31.46 5.38 -8.92
CA ASN A 627 -32.73 5.07 -8.28
C ASN A 627 -33.29 3.72 -8.76
N ALA A 628 -33.19 3.43 -10.06
CA ALA A 628 -33.60 2.14 -10.60
C ALA A 628 -32.76 0.98 -10.02
N GLN A 629 -31.47 1.19 -9.76
CA GLN A 629 -30.65 0.19 -9.08
C GLN A 629 -31.06 0.02 -7.61
N ALA A 630 -31.24 1.12 -6.86
CA ALA A 630 -31.68 1.08 -5.47
C ALA A 630 -33.03 0.37 -5.29
N ASP A 631 -33.98 0.57 -6.22
CA ASP A 631 -35.29 -0.09 -6.18
C ASP A 631 -35.22 -1.58 -6.51
N ASN A 632 -34.34 -1.98 -7.43
CA ASN A 632 -34.15 -3.38 -7.81
C ASN A 632 -33.35 -4.17 -6.76
N PHE A 633 -32.48 -3.50 -6.00
CA PHE A 633 -31.61 -4.10 -4.99
C PHE A 633 -31.81 -3.44 -3.61
N PRO A 634 -33.03 -3.51 -3.02
CA PRO A 634 -33.36 -2.78 -1.79
C PRO A 634 -32.59 -3.28 -0.55
N THR A 635 -31.94 -4.44 -0.63
CA THR A 635 -31.11 -4.99 0.44
C THR A 635 -29.63 -4.64 0.31
N CYS A 636 -29.26 -3.81 -0.67
CA CYS A 636 -27.89 -3.35 -0.89
C CYS A 636 -27.75 -1.86 -0.50
N PRO A 637 -27.07 -1.54 0.63
CA PRO A 637 -26.81 -0.16 1.03
C PRO A 637 -26.03 0.65 -0.02
N PHE A 638 -25.07 0.04 -0.70
CA PHE A 638 -24.29 0.68 -1.77
C PHE A 638 -25.18 1.25 -2.89
N ALA A 639 -26.25 0.54 -3.27
CA ALA A 639 -27.17 1.02 -4.30
C ALA A 639 -27.88 2.34 -3.92
N LYS A 640 -28.15 2.55 -2.63
CA LYS A 640 -28.69 3.83 -2.13
C LYS A 640 -27.61 4.91 -2.05
N ASN A 641 -26.36 4.56 -1.74
CA ASN A 641 -25.24 5.51 -1.81
C ASN A 641 -24.99 5.99 -3.24
N LEU A 642 -25.18 5.16 -4.27
CA LEU A 642 -25.10 5.61 -5.68
C LEU A 642 -26.07 6.77 -5.98
N VAL A 643 -27.28 6.73 -5.42
CA VAL A 643 -28.25 7.83 -5.56
C VAL A 643 -27.79 9.07 -4.79
N ALA A 644 -27.24 8.87 -3.59
CA ALA A 644 -26.74 9.95 -2.75
C ALA A 644 -25.52 10.65 -3.39
N TYR A 645 -24.57 9.90 -3.96
CA TYR A 645 -23.44 10.43 -4.71
C TYR A 645 -23.88 11.18 -5.97
N ALA A 646 -24.79 10.59 -6.78
CA ALA A 646 -25.34 11.30 -7.95
C ALA A 646 -26.03 12.62 -7.57
N THR A 647 -26.70 12.65 -6.40
CA THR A 647 -27.31 13.86 -5.86
C THR A 647 -26.26 14.87 -5.39
N LYS A 648 -25.18 14.40 -4.73
CA LYS A 648 -24.06 15.23 -4.29
C LYS A 648 -23.32 15.88 -5.46
N ASP A 649 -23.08 15.16 -6.55
CA ASP A 649 -22.50 15.72 -7.78
C ASP A 649 -23.30 16.93 -8.29
N ILE A 650 -24.64 16.81 -8.27
CA ILE A 650 -25.54 17.89 -8.65
C ILE A 650 -25.40 19.06 -7.66
N VAL A 651 -25.40 18.80 -6.35
CA VAL A 651 -25.19 19.82 -5.32
C VAL A 651 -23.89 20.59 -5.55
N ASP A 652 -22.78 19.89 -5.78
CA ASP A 652 -21.47 20.50 -6.00
C ASP A 652 -21.43 21.32 -7.28
N SER A 653 -22.08 20.84 -8.35
CA SER A 653 -22.19 21.59 -9.61
C SER A 653 -22.93 22.93 -9.43
N TYR A 654 -23.94 22.98 -8.57
CA TYR A 654 -24.64 24.23 -8.22
C TYR A 654 -23.79 25.12 -7.33
N ARG A 655 -23.09 24.54 -6.35
CA ARG A 655 -22.19 25.24 -5.42
C ARG A 655 -21.00 25.89 -6.14
N ALA A 656 -20.50 25.27 -7.21
CA ALA A 656 -19.44 25.85 -8.03
C ALA A 656 -19.87 27.14 -8.76
N LEU A 657 -21.17 27.33 -8.99
CA LEU A 657 -21.73 28.47 -9.74
C LEU A 657 -22.46 29.50 -8.86
N ASN A 658 -22.71 29.19 -7.59
CA ASN A 658 -23.55 29.98 -6.70
C ASN A 658 -22.97 30.00 -5.28
N PRO A 659 -23.17 31.09 -4.51
CA PRO A 659 -22.77 31.18 -3.10
C PRO A 659 -23.75 30.41 -2.20
N ILE A 660 -23.88 29.10 -2.40
CA ILE A 660 -24.80 28.26 -1.63
C ILE A 660 -24.38 28.26 -0.16
N GLU A 661 -25.31 28.65 0.71
CA GLU A 661 -25.19 28.68 2.17
C GLU A 661 -26.06 27.60 2.84
N TYR A 662 -27.14 27.15 2.19
CA TYR A 662 -28.08 26.18 2.77
C TYR A 662 -28.52 25.13 1.75
N ILE A 663 -28.69 23.90 2.22
CA ILE A 663 -29.33 22.82 1.45
C ILE A 663 -30.61 22.38 2.17
N VAL A 664 -31.71 22.29 1.43
CA VAL A 664 -32.99 21.77 1.92
C VAL A 664 -33.37 20.55 1.11
N ILE A 665 -33.41 19.39 1.75
CA ILE A 665 -33.86 18.13 1.16
C ILE A 665 -35.36 17.95 1.43
N VAL A 666 -36.14 17.64 0.41
CA VAL A 666 -37.59 17.42 0.55
C VAL A 666 -37.92 15.95 0.34
N GLY A 667 -38.35 15.29 1.42
CA GLY A 667 -38.71 13.86 1.45
C GLY A 667 -37.88 13.03 2.43
N ASN A 668 -38.31 11.80 2.65
CA ASN A 668 -37.62 10.80 3.48
C ASN A 668 -36.45 10.14 2.74
N ASP A 669 -35.84 9.11 3.36
CA ASP A 669 -34.75 8.29 2.80
C ASP A 669 -35.12 7.51 1.51
N ASP A 670 -36.41 7.37 1.19
CA ASP A 670 -36.87 6.72 -0.04
C ASP A 670 -37.04 7.67 -1.22
N VAL A 671 -37.15 8.97 -0.95
CA VAL A 671 -37.20 10.05 -1.95
C VAL A 671 -35.79 10.52 -2.27
N ILE A 672 -35.05 11.01 -1.27
CA ILE A 672 -33.64 11.42 -1.40
C ILE A 672 -32.88 10.77 -0.24
N PRO A 673 -32.03 9.76 -0.51
CA PRO A 673 -31.46 8.94 0.55
C PRO A 673 -30.48 9.70 1.44
N PHE A 674 -30.36 9.25 2.69
CA PHE A 674 -29.17 9.50 3.50
C PHE A 674 -27.99 8.70 2.93
N PHE A 675 -26.78 9.24 3.11
CA PHE A 675 -25.58 8.44 2.97
C PHE A 675 -25.53 7.37 4.06
N ARG A 676 -25.16 6.16 3.66
CA ARG A 676 -24.91 5.03 4.56
C ARG A 676 -23.43 4.97 4.84
N HIS A 677 -23.03 5.34 6.05
CA HIS A 677 -21.66 5.26 6.52
C HIS A 677 -21.45 3.99 7.33
N PRO A 678 -20.35 3.25 7.10
CA PRO A 678 -20.01 2.09 7.92
C PRO A 678 -19.93 2.42 9.42
N ASP A 679 -20.64 1.67 10.26
CA ASP A 679 -20.51 1.77 11.71
C ASP A 679 -19.34 0.90 12.19
N GLN A 680 -18.23 1.55 12.50
CA GLN A 680 -17.04 0.90 13.08
C GLN A 680 -17.05 0.89 14.62
N ALA A 681 -18.06 1.48 15.27
CA ALA A 681 -18.14 1.49 16.72
C ALA A 681 -18.38 0.08 17.25
N LEU A 682 -17.46 -0.41 18.09
CA LEU A 682 -17.60 -1.72 18.75
C LEU A 682 -18.70 -1.70 19.82
N LEU A 683 -18.95 -0.54 20.42
CA LEU A 683 -20.01 -0.32 21.38
C LEU A 683 -21.25 0.25 20.68
N ALA A 684 -22.41 -0.37 20.90
CA ALA A 684 -23.68 0.07 20.34
C ALA A 684 -23.62 0.25 18.81
N ASN A 685 -23.10 -0.76 18.12
CA ASN A 685 -23.10 -0.82 16.66
C ASN A 685 -24.55 -0.88 16.13
N GLU A 686 -24.83 -0.19 15.02
CA GLU A 686 -26.17 -0.12 14.39
C GLU A 686 -26.74 -1.49 14.04
N ARG A 687 -25.91 -2.51 13.81
CA ARG A 687 -26.38 -3.90 13.61
C ARG A 687 -27.17 -4.48 14.78
N ASN A 688 -27.03 -3.89 15.97
CA ASN A 688 -27.74 -4.30 17.17
C ASN A 688 -29.06 -3.54 17.35
N TYR A 689 -29.30 -2.47 16.59
CA TYR A 689 -30.57 -1.78 16.57
C TYR A 689 -31.54 -2.49 15.62
N VAL A 690 -32.59 -3.09 16.18
CA VAL A 690 -33.57 -3.86 15.41
C VAL A 690 -34.96 -3.21 15.53
N PRO A 691 -35.22 -2.11 14.80
CA PRO A 691 -36.57 -1.58 14.71
C PRO A 691 -37.44 -2.56 13.91
N PRO A 692 -38.75 -2.64 14.17
CA PRO A 692 -39.65 -3.51 13.42
C PRO A 692 -39.83 -3.01 11.97
N MET A 693 -38.90 -3.34 11.09
CA MET A 693 -38.93 -3.05 9.65
C MET A 693 -39.05 -4.35 8.84
N ARG A 694 -39.55 -4.26 7.61
CA ARG A 694 -39.65 -5.41 6.70
C ARG A 694 -38.24 -5.81 6.21
N ASP A 695 -37.95 -7.12 6.22
CA ASP A 695 -36.62 -7.67 5.89
C ASP A 695 -36.06 -7.28 4.51
N ASN A 696 -36.93 -7.05 3.54
CA ASN A 696 -36.55 -6.73 2.16
C ASN A 696 -36.58 -5.22 1.85
N THR A 697 -36.11 -4.39 2.78
CA THR A 697 -36.12 -2.93 2.65
C THR A 697 -34.76 -2.32 2.94
N ALA A 698 -34.52 -1.14 2.37
CA ALA A 698 -33.26 -0.41 2.56
C ALA A 698 -33.05 0.01 4.02
N SER A 699 -34.13 0.35 4.74
CA SER A 699 -34.05 0.68 6.17
C SER A 699 -33.57 -0.50 7.00
N GLN A 700 -34.09 -1.71 6.75
CA GLN A 700 -33.66 -2.91 7.48
C GLN A 700 -32.25 -3.34 7.08
N ALA A 701 -31.91 -3.29 5.79
CA ALA A 701 -30.61 -3.71 5.30
C ALA A 701 -29.47 -2.82 5.81
N SER A 702 -29.68 -1.49 5.84
CA SER A 702 -28.68 -0.53 6.33
C SER A 702 -28.30 -0.83 7.78
N LEU A 703 -29.28 -0.99 8.67
CA LEU A 703 -29.03 -1.32 10.07
C LEU A 703 -28.41 -2.71 10.21
N LYS A 704 -28.98 -3.74 9.58
CA LYS A 704 -28.50 -5.13 9.69
C LYS A 704 -27.04 -5.29 9.27
N LEU A 705 -26.61 -4.54 8.26
CA LEU A 705 -25.23 -4.56 7.77
C LEU A 705 -24.32 -3.59 8.54
N GLY A 706 -24.86 -2.84 9.50
CA GLY A 706 -24.10 -1.96 10.38
C GLY A 706 -23.76 -0.62 9.74
N TYR A 707 -24.73 0.06 9.13
CA TYR A 707 -24.56 1.41 8.59
C TYR A 707 -25.32 2.46 9.40
N ILE A 708 -24.67 3.60 9.64
CA ILE A 708 -25.25 4.83 10.17
C ILE A 708 -25.74 5.68 9.00
N LEU A 709 -26.87 6.36 9.18
CA LEU A 709 -27.46 7.24 8.15
C LEU A 709 -27.08 8.69 8.42
N SER A 710 -26.40 9.36 7.49
CA SER A 710 -26.10 10.80 7.62
C SER A 710 -26.44 11.56 6.34
N GLN A 711 -26.68 12.85 6.48
CA GLN A 711 -26.86 13.79 5.37
C GLN A 711 -25.77 14.86 5.33
N ASP A 712 -24.80 14.82 6.25
CA ASP A 712 -23.75 15.84 6.36
C ASP A 712 -22.91 15.96 5.11
N ARG A 713 -22.69 14.82 4.43
CA ARG A 713 -21.95 14.79 3.17
C ARG A 713 -22.56 15.68 2.10
N TYR A 714 -23.89 15.87 2.05
CA TYR A 714 -24.48 16.82 1.09
C TYR A 714 -23.97 18.26 1.30
N GLY A 715 -23.64 18.64 2.53
CA GLY A 715 -23.11 19.95 2.89
C GLY A 715 -21.58 20.00 3.03
N ALA A 716 -20.87 18.92 2.75
CA ALA A 716 -19.42 18.84 2.85
C ALA A 716 -18.75 19.29 1.54
N SER A 717 -17.69 20.08 1.65
CA SER A 717 -16.73 20.33 0.55
C SER A 717 -15.40 19.62 0.77
N LEU A 718 -15.23 18.98 1.93
CA LEU A 718 -14.03 18.30 2.35
C LEU A 718 -14.44 16.98 2.99
N GLU A 719 -13.65 15.94 2.76
CA GLU A 719 -13.80 14.65 3.41
C GLU A 719 -12.45 14.17 3.90
N LEU A 720 -12.39 13.65 5.11
CA LEU A 720 -11.18 13.03 5.64
C LEU A 720 -11.21 11.54 5.30
N SER A 721 -10.10 11.01 4.80
CA SER A 721 -9.98 9.57 4.53
C SER A 721 -10.00 8.80 5.85
N SER A 722 -10.82 7.75 5.94
CA SER A 722 -10.82 6.84 7.09
C SER A 722 -10.59 5.38 6.65
N ARG A 723 -10.28 4.50 7.61
CA ARG A 723 -9.97 3.08 7.35
C ARG A 723 -11.09 2.31 6.66
N SER A 724 -12.32 2.80 6.60
CA SER A 724 -13.45 2.06 6.03
C SER A 724 -14.34 2.90 5.12
N GLY A 725 -13.96 4.14 4.86
CA GLY A 725 -14.70 5.09 4.01
C GLY A 725 -14.07 6.48 4.08
N SER A 726 -14.92 7.50 4.16
CA SER A 726 -14.49 8.88 4.44
C SER A 726 -15.47 9.58 5.38
N LEU A 727 -14.92 10.47 6.21
CA LEU A 727 -15.67 11.29 7.16
C LEU A 727 -15.97 12.66 6.51
N PRO A 728 -17.22 12.98 6.17
CA PRO A 728 -17.56 14.26 5.56
C PRO A 728 -17.46 15.40 6.57
N ILE A 729 -16.68 16.44 6.25
CA ILE A 729 -16.60 17.65 7.07
C ILE A 729 -17.69 18.62 6.60
N ALA A 730 -18.79 18.69 7.35
CA ALA A 730 -19.88 19.61 7.05
C ALA A 730 -19.38 21.05 7.02
N THR A 731 -19.65 21.76 5.92
CA THR A 731 -19.25 23.16 5.72
C THR A 731 -20.43 24.10 5.55
N ILE A 732 -21.57 23.57 5.09
CA ILE A 732 -22.84 24.26 5.04
C ILE A 732 -23.94 23.35 5.61
N PRO A 733 -24.97 23.93 6.25
CA PRO A 733 -26.05 23.17 6.85
C PRO A 733 -26.96 22.49 5.82
N VAL A 734 -27.39 21.28 6.18
CA VAL A 734 -28.37 20.48 5.44
C VAL A 734 -29.59 20.27 6.32
N GLY A 735 -30.74 20.81 5.90
CA GLY A 735 -32.04 20.59 6.51
C GLY A 735 -32.87 19.59 5.70
N ARG A 736 -33.76 18.87 6.36
CA ARG A 736 -34.66 17.91 5.70
C ARG A 736 -36.11 18.12 6.12
N LEU A 737 -37.02 18.15 5.15
CA LEU A 737 -38.46 18.20 5.35
C LEU A 737 -39.05 16.79 5.16
N VAL A 738 -39.54 16.20 6.24
CA VAL A 738 -40.06 14.81 6.27
C VAL A 738 -41.50 14.76 6.80
N GLU A 739 -42.36 13.83 6.41
CA GLU A 739 -42.25 12.87 5.31
C GLU A 739 -43.49 12.93 4.40
N THR A 740 -44.68 13.09 4.99
CA THR A 740 -45.92 13.24 4.22
C THR A 740 -46.15 14.69 3.81
N SER A 741 -47.02 14.91 2.82
CA SER A 741 -47.43 16.27 2.40
C SER A 741 -47.92 17.12 3.58
N ALA A 742 -48.65 16.53 4.55
CA ALA A 742 -49.12 17.27 5.72
C ALA A 742 -47.97 17.71 6.65
N ASN A 743 -46.95 16.87 6.86
CA ASN A 743 -45.81 17.21 7.71
C ASN A 743 -44.94 18.29 7.05
N ILE A 744 -44.61 18.09 5.77
CA ILE A 744 -43.78 19.01 4.98
C ILE A 744 -44.44 20.39 4.91
N THR A 745 -45.75 20.44 4.60
CA THR A 745 -46.46 21.72 4.52
C THR A 745 -46.61 22.39 5.89
N ALA A 746 -46.74 21.65 7.00
CA ALA A 746 -46.77 22.24 8.33
C ALA A 746 -45.44 22.94 8.71
N GLN A 747 -44.28 22.33 8.40
CA GLN A 747 -42.97 22.97 8.62
C GLN A 747 -42.76 24.18 7.71
N LEU A 748 -43.14 24.08 6.43
CA LEU A 748 -43.08 25.21 5.50
C LEU A 748 -43.99 26.36 5.96
N ASP A 749 -45.22 26.07 6.36
CA ASP A 749 -46.16 27.07 6.84
C ASP A 749 -45.66 27.73 8.15
N ALA A 750 -45.01 26.96 9.04
CA ALA A 750 -44.38 27.50 10.25
C ALA A 750 -43.28 28.52 9.94
N TYR A 751 -42.36 28.19 9.02
CA TYR A 751 -41.29 29.08 8.60
C TYR A 751 -41.82 30.29 7.82
N LEU A 752 -42.73 30.09 6.87
CA LEU A 752 -43.33 31.16 6.06
C LEU A 752 -44.21 32.12 6.87
N ALA A 753 -44.66 31.72 8.06
CA ALA A 753 -45.36 32.59 8.99
C ALA A 753 -44.43 33.60 9.70
N THR A 754 -43.11 33.42 9.63
CA THR A 754 -42.12 34.36 10.19
C THR A 754 -41.86 35.52 9.22
N SER A 755 -41.50 36.70 9.75
CA SER A 755 -41.19 37.88 8.93
C SER A 755 -39.94 37.70 8.05
N ASP A 756 -38.91 37.10 8.63
CA ASP A 756 -37.54 37.07 8.11
C ASP A 756 -36.81 35.76 8.45
N GLY A 757 -37.55 34.72 8.86
CA GLY A 757 -36.98 33.43 9.29
C GLY A 757 -36.53 33.43 10.75
N VAL A 758 -36.73 34.54 11.46
CA VAL A 758 -36.23 34.75 12.82
C VAL A 758 -37.33 34.53 13.85
N VAL A 759 -37.00 33.78 14.90
CA VAL A 759 -37.82 33.65 16.12
C VAL A 759 -37.01 34.07 17.34
N THR A 760 -37.69 34.62 18.35
CA THR A 760 -37.04 35.02 19.61
C THR A 760 -37.53 34.10 20.72
N PRO A 761 -36.70 33.17 21.22
CA PRO A 761 -37.10 32.24 22.27
C PRO A 761 -37.32 32.97 23.59
N GLN A 762 -38.32 32.56 24.36
CA GLN A 762 -38.71 33.13 25.66
C GLN A 762 -38.78 32.09 26.77
N SER A 763 -38.81 30.80 26.43
CA SER A 763 -38.84 29.71 27.40
C SER A 763 -38.10 28.48 26.91
N SER A 764 -37.52 27.73 27.85
CA SER A 764 -36.85 26.47 27.57
C SER A 764 -37.21 25.35 28.54
N LEU A 765 -37.16 24.12 28.03
CA LEU A 765 -37.27 22.88 28.78
C LEU A 765 -36.01 22.04 28.58
N VAL A 766 -35.46 21.50 29.66
CA VAL A 766 -34.28 20.63 29.63
C VAL A 766 -34.57 19.37 30.43
N THR A 767 -34.37 18.21 29.82
CA THR A 767 -34.40 16.91 30.51
C THR A 767 -33.02 16.30 30.61
N GLY A 768 -32.77 15.54 31.67
CA GLY A 768 -31.47 14.89 31.93
C GLY A 768 -31.62 13.75 32.94
N TYR A 769 -30.69 12.80 32.92
CA TYR A 769 -30.72 11.65 33.82
C TYR A 769 -29.38 10.93 33.77
N ASP A 770 -29.03 10.19 34.83
CA ASP A 770 -27.91 9.25 34.83
C ASP A 770 -26.63 9.92 34.30
N PHE A 771 -25.91 9.29 33.36
CA PHE A 771 -24.73 9.85 32.73
C PHE A 771 -24.97 11.18 31.97
N LEU A 772 -26.19 11.50 31.53
CA LEU A 772 -26.51 12.76 30.82
C LEU A 772 -26.82 13.93 31.77
N GLU A 773 -26.69 13.78 33.09
CA GLU A 773 -27.00 14.84 34.06
C GLU A 773 -26.20 16.11 33.82
N ASP A 774 -24.88 15.98 33.67
CA ASP A 774 -23.94 17.09 33.59
C ASP A 774 -24.13 17.89 32.29
N ALA A 775 -24.29 17.21 31.17
CA ALA A 775 -24.61 17.79 29.87
C ALA A 775 -25.95 18.52 29.92
N ALA A 776 -26.99 17.93 30.53
CA ALA A 776 -28.28 18.59 30.69
C ALA A 776 -28.18 19.86 31.56
N ASN A 777 -27.42 19.82 32.66
CA ASN A 777 -27.19 20.99 33.49
C ASN A 777 -26.41 22.10 32.74
N ALA A 778 -25.40 21.72 31.95
CA ALA A 778 -24.62 22.65 31.13
C ALA A 778 -25.49 23.32 30.06
N VAL A 779 -26.27 22.54 29.31
CA VAL A 779 -27.24 23.04 28.33
C VAL A 779 -28.28 23.95 28.99
N ALA A 780 -28.80 23.60 30.16
CA ALA A 780 -29.73 24.45 30.91
C ALA A 780 -29.11 25.81 31.28
N SER A 781 -27.83 25.84 31.63
CA SER A 781 -27.09 27.07 31.88
C SER A 781 -26.97 27.93 30.63
N GLU A 782 -26.59 27.34 29.50
CA GLU A 782 -26.44 28.04 28.22
C GLU A 782 -27.78 28.63 27.73
N LEU A 783 -28.87 27.85 27.80
CA LEU A 783 -30.19 28.34 27.44
C LEU A 783 -30.69 29.43 28.40
N THR A 784 -30.40 29.32 29.70
CA THR A 784 -30.74 30.36 30.68
C THR A 784 -29.98 31.65 30.40
N ALA A 785 -28.70 31.55 30.06
CA ALA A 785 -27.86 32.69 29.69
C ALA A 785 -28.33 33.37 28.40
N GLY A 786 -28.71 32.58 27.38
CA GLY A 786 -29.18 33.08 26.09
C GLY A 786 -30.57 33.71 26.14
N ILE A 787 -31.53 33.10 26.86
CA ILE A 787 -32.92 33.58 26.94
C ILE A 787 -33.08 34.68 28.00
N GLY A 788 -32.29 34.64 29.07
CA GLY A 788 -32.41 35.55 30.21
C GLY A 788 -33.48 35.13 31.24
N SER A 789 -33.96 33.88 31.17
CA SER A 789 -34.85 33.26 32.16
C SER A 789 -34.44 31.82 32.41
N ASN A 790 -34.62 31.35 33.65
CA ASN A 790 -34.27 29.98 34.02
C ASN A 790 -35.01 28.94 33.16
N ALA A 791 -34.29 27.93 32.70
CA ALA A 791 -34.87 26.76 32.07
C ALA A 791 -35.79 25.99 33.04
N THR A 792 -36.90 25.46 32.53
CA THR A 792 -37.65 24.41 33.23
C THR A 792 -36.87 23.11 33.12
N THR A 793 -36.62 22.42 34.23
CA THR A 793 -35.75 21.23 34.26
C THR A 793 -36.48 19.99 34.78
N LEU A 794 -36.32 18.87 34.07
CA LEU A 794 -36.58 17.51 34.58
C LEU A 794 -35.27 16.74 34.53
N ILE A 795 -34.42 16.95 35.54
CA ILE A 795 -33.09 16.34 35.62
C ILE A 795 -33.03 15.45 36.86
N THR A 796 -32.76 14.17 36.66
CA THR A 796 -32.50 13.22 37.76
C THR A 796 -31.00 13.11 37.95
N PRO A 797 -30.48 13.36 39.17
CA PRO A 797 -29.06 13.23 39.43
C PRO A 797 -28.52 11.81 39.19
N HIS A 798 -27.28 11.69 38.72
CA HIS A 798 -26.64 10.41 38.37
C HIS A 798 -26.49 9.48 39.58
N ASP A 799 -26.43 10.02 40.80
CA ASP A 799 -26.34 9.25 42.04
C ASP A 799 -27.70 8.71 42.52
N ILE A 800 -28.79 9.08 41.84
CA ILE A 800 -30.14 8.59 42.11
C ILE A 800 -30.47 7.39 41.23
N SER A 801 -30.79 6.27 41.87
CA SER A 801 -31.24 5.04 41.19
C SER A 801 -32.49 5.31 40.33
N PRO A 802 -32.60 4.72 39.12
CA PRO A 802 -33.82 4.79 38.32
C PRO A 802 -35.09 4.33 39.05
N THR A 803 -34.96 3.43 40.02
CA THR A 803 -36.10 2.94 40.82
C THR A 803 -36.48 3.85 41.99
N ASP A 804 -35.73 4.93 42.23
CA ASP A 804 -36.06 5.92 43.26
C ASP A 804 -37.27 6.76 42.83
N PRO A 805 -38.24 7.03 43.73
CA PRO A 805 -39.41 7.84 43.40
C PRO A 805 -39.10 9.32 43.07
N THR A 806 -37.86 9.78 43.27
CA THR A 806 -37.40 11.11 42.86
C THR A 806 -36.92 11.17 41.42
N SER A 807 -36.70 10.02 40.77
CA SER A 807 -36.42 9.94 39.34
C SER A 807 -37.63 10.40 38.54
N TRP A 808 -37.44 11.24 37.52
CA TRP A 808 -38.57 11.78 36.77
C TRP A 808 -39.20 10.72 35.86
N THR A 809 -40.51 10.83 35.70
CA THR A 809 -41.36 9.86 34.98
C THR A 809 -41.87 10.45 33.68
N ALA A 810 -42.30 9.60 32.74
CA ALA A 810 -42.91 10.05 31.51
C ALA A 810 -44.20 10.85 31.74
N ASP A 811 -44.91 10.66 32.87
CA ASP A 811 -46.07 11.48 33.22
C ASP A 811 -45.69 12.92 33.57
N GLN A 812 -44.52 13.14 34.18
CA GLN A 812 -43.98 14.48 34.39
C GLN A 812 -43.52 15.11 33.08
N LEU A 813 -42.87 14.33 32.20
CA LEU A 813 -42.52 14.83 30.87
C LEU A 813 -43.77 15.17 30.05
N ARG A 814 -44.83 14.35 30.09
CA ARG A 814 -46.14 14.68 29.50
C ARG A 814 -46.69 15.98 30.07
N ALA A 815 -46.61 16.14 31.39
CA ALA A 815 -47.13 17.32 32.06
C ALA A 815 -46.47 18.61 31.56
N GLU A 816 -45.15 18.56 31.29
CA GLU A 816 -44.41 19.68 30.73
C GLU A 816 -44.57 19.80 29.21
N LEU A 817 -44.16 18.81 28.45
CA LEU A 817 -44.04 18.88 26.99
C LEU A 817 -45.40 18.92 26.27
N LEU A 818 -46.43 18.25 26.81
CA LEU A 818 -47.73 18.11 26.12
C LEU A 818 -48.81 19.06 26.66
N ASN A 819 -48.54 19.84 27.71
CA ASN A 819 -49.47 20.84 28.23
C ASN A 819 -48.91 22.27 28.22
N ASN A 820 -47.59 22.45 28.17
CA ASN A 820 -46.95 23.77 28.16
C ASN A 820 -46.23 24.01 26.82
N ARG A 821 -46.19 25.27 26.37
CA ARG A 821 -45.41 25.67 25.20
C ARG A 821 -44.02 26.14 25.64
N PHE A 822 -43.00 25.54 25.03
CA PHE A 822 -41.61 25.97 25.11
C PHE A 822 -41.14 26.42 23.73
N ASP A 823 -40.17 27.34 23.66
CA ASP A 823 -39.60 27.77 22.39
C ASP A 823 -38.35 26.93 22.03
N ILE A 824 -37.59 26.49 23.04
CA ILE A 824 -36.43 25.59 22.88
C ILE A 824 -36.52 24.43 23.87
N SER A 825 -36.38 23.19 23.42
CA SER A 825 -36.29 22.02 24.29
C SER A 825 -35.06 21.17 24.02
N PHE A 826 -34.28 20.90 25.07
CA PHE A 826 -33.29 19.83 25.08
C PHE A 826 -33.89 18.59 25.74
N LEU A 827 -34.01 17.51 24.98
CA LEU A 827 -34.59 16.25 25.45
C LEU A 827 -33.50 15.17 25.53
N ALA A 828 -32.86 15.04 26.69
CA ALA A 828 -31.98 13.91 26.98
C ALA A 828 -32.78 12.75 27.61
N GLY A 829 -32.66 11.55 27.05
CA GLY A 829 -33.46 10.39 27.44
C GLY A 829 -33.01 9.08 26.78
N HIS A 830 -33.62 7.96 27.18
CA HIS A 830 -33.45 6.68 26.50
C HIS A 830 -34.42 6.60 25.31
N PHE A 831 -33.95 6.98 24.13
CA PHE A 831 -34.79 7.05 22.93
C PHE A 831 -34.74 5.78 22.07
N SER A 832 -35.78 5.67 21.26
CA SER A 832 -35.91 4.87 20.05
C SER A 832 -36.64 5.74 19.03
N ALA A 833 -36.71 5.33 17.76
CA ALA A 833 -37.36 6.11 16.70
C ALA A 833 -38.78 6.62 17.03
N GLY A 834 -39.58 5.87 17.81
CA GLY A 834 -40.97 6.23 18.15
C GLY A 834 -41.31 6.34 19.64
N SER A 835 -40.34 6.17 20.55
CA SER A 835 -40.59 6.25 22.00
C SER A 835 -39.38 6.70 22.81
N ALA A 836 -39.64 7.33 23.96
CA ALA A 836 -38.64 7.78 24.92
C ALA A 836 -38.96 7.19 26.30
N LEU A 837 -38.02 6.42 26.84
CA LEU A 837 -38.06 5.90 28.21
C LEU A 837 -37.53 6.97 29.16
N ALA A 838 -38.31 7.24 30.22
CA ALA A 838 -37.99 8.26 31.22
C ALA A 838 -36.84 7.82 32.15
N ALA A 839 -36.37 8.74 33.00
CA ALA A 839 -35.31 8.49 33.98
C ALA A 839 -35.67 7.40 35.02
N ASP A 840 -36.95 7.07 35.16
CA ASP A 840 -37.41 5.97 36.01
C ASP A 840 -37.21 4.57 35.41
N TYR A 841 -36.75 4.49 34.15
CA TYR A 841 -36.56 3.27 33.37
C TYR A 841 -37.83 2.39 33.28
N SER A 842 -39.00 2.96 33.52
CA SER A 842 -40.27 2.22 33.63
C SER A 842 -41.38 2.82 32.77
N THR A 843 -41.48 4.14 32.71
CA THR A 843 -42.53 4.85 32.01
C THR A 843 -42.00 5.43 30.69
N ARG A 844 -42.85 5.44 29.66
CA ARG A 844 -42.48 5.90 28.30
C ARG A 844 -43.42 6.97 27.80
N LEU A 845 -42.89 7.91 27.02
CA LEU A 845 -43.62 8.82 26.15
C LEU A 845 -43.51 8.34 24.70
N LEU A 846 -44.60 8.33 23.96
CA LEU A 846 -44.61 7.98 22.53
C LEU A 846 -44.62 9.24 21.66
N ALA A 847 -43.98 9.18 20.49
CA ALA A 847 -44.01 10.26 19.50
C ALA A 847 -45.44 10.58 19.03
N SER A 848 -46.31 9.57 18.96
CA SER A 848 -47.74 9.75 18.65
C SER A 848 -48.50 10.61 19.67
N GLU A 849 -48.04 10.69 20.92
CA GLU A 849 -48.64 11.55 21.94
C GLU A 849 -48.32 13.03 21.69
N VAL A 850 -47.16 13.35 21.10
CA VAL A 850 -46.84 14.71 20.64
C VAL A 850 -47.84 15.17 19.61
N VAL A 851 -48.11 14.33 18.60
CA VAL A 851 -49.10 14.63 17.54
C VAL A 851 -50.50 14.83 18.13
N ALA A 852 -50.90 13.98 19.07
CA ALA A 852 -52.21 14.04 19.71
C ALA A 852 -52.39 15.23 20.67
N SER A 853 -51.29 15.84 21.15
CA SER A 853 -51.34 16.98 22.07
C SER A 853 -52.00 18.21 21.42
N SER A 854 -52.60 19.07 22.24
CA SER A 854 -53.16 20.36 21.79
C SER A 854 -52.16 21.52 21.86
N VAL A 855 -50.91 21.27 22.27
CA VAL A 855 -49.87 22.30 22.37
C VAL A 855 -49.47 22.76 20.97
N ASP A 856 -49.36 24.07 20.82
CA ASP A 856 -48.79 24.71 19.65
C ASP A 856 -47.26 24.69 19.76
N MET A 857 -46.62 23.90 18.91
CA MET A 857 -45.15 23.80 18.82
C MET A 857 -44.62 24.46 17.54
N THR A 858 -45.41 25.31 16.89
CA THR A 858 -44.99 26.02 15.69
C THR A 858 -43.72 26.83 15.98
N ASN A 859 -42.70 26.63 15.16
CA ASN A 859 -41.35 27.22 15.27
C ASN A 859 -40.60 26.92 16.58
N MET A 860 -40.96 25.83 17.26
CA MET A 860 -40.18 25.32 18.39
C MET A 860 -38.91 24.63 17.88
N LEU A 861 -37.78 24.84 18.56
CA LEU A 861 -36.55 24.10 18.35
C LEU A 861 -36.45 22.98 19.38
N ILE A 862 -36.34 21.74 18.92
CA ILE A 862 -36.08 20.56 19.74
C ILE A 862 -34.72 20.01 19.34
N PHE A 863 -33.88 19.72 20.32
CA PHE A 863 -32.67 18.93 20.10
C PHE A 863 -32.52 17.86 21.18
N SER A 864 -31.94 16.72 20.84
CA SER A 864 -32.03 15.53 21.70
C SER A 864 -30.75 14.71 21.71
N ALA A 865 -30.18 14.56 22.91
CA ALA A 865 -29.18 13.54 23.22
C ALA A 865 -29.88 12.21 23.56
N GLY A 866 -30.30 11.49 22.52
CA GLY A 866 -31.06 10.25 22.67
C GLY A 866 -31.02 9.38 21.42
N CYS A 867 -30.67 8.10 21.58
CA CYS A 867 -30.49 7.14 20.49
C CYS A 867 -31.67 7.11 19.50
N HIS A 868 -31.36 7.22 18.20
CA HIS A 868 -32.30 7.14 17.08
C HIS A 868 -33.45 8.15 17.12
N SER A 869 -33.36 9.21 17.94
CA SER A 869 -34.39 10.26 18.02
C SER A 869 -34.52 11.07 16.72
N GLY A 870 -33.47 11.11 15.89
CA GLY A 870 -33.48 11.67 14.54
C GLY A 870 -33.70 10.66 13.42
N TYR A 871 -33.89 9.37 13.75
CA TYR A 871 -34.08 8.32 12.74
C TYR A 871 -35.45 8.45 12.07
N ASN A 872 -35.49 8.99 10.85
CA ASN A 872 -36.71 9.07 10.07
C ASN A 872 -37.02 7.71 9.42
N SER A 873 -37.98 6.98 10.01
CA SER A 873 -38.44 5.72 9.46
C SER A 873 -39.32 5.95 8.23
N VAL A 874 -38.96 5.31 7.13
CA VAL A 874 -39.82 5.26 5.94
C VAL A 874 -41.07 4.47 6.26
N ASN A 875 -42.23 5.13 6.28
CA ASN A 875 -43.51 4.52 6.67
C ASN A 875 -43.81 3.23 5.90
N ALA A 876 -43.50 3.22 4.59
CA ALA A 876 -43.72 2.06 3.75
C ALA A 876 -42.91 0.86 4.24
N HIS A 877 -41.70 1.04 4.76
CA HIS A 877 -40.82 -0.04 5.22
C HIS A 877 -41.28 -0.70 6.52
N GLY A 878 -42.15 -0.03 7.29
CA GLY A 878 -42.69 -0.56 8.53
C GLY A 878 -43.48 -1.87 8.35
N VAL A 879 -43.46 -2.69 9.39
CA VAL A 879 -44.36 -3.83 9.57
C VAL A 879 -45.69 -3.32 10.12
N ALA A 880 -46.75 -3.48 9.33
CA ALA A 880 -48.08 -2.98 9.68
C ALA A 880 -48.54 -3.42 11.09
N ASN A 881 -48.98 -2.43 11.89
CA ASN A 881 -49.42 -2.58 13.29
C ASN A 881 -48.32 -3.00 14.29
N VAL A 882 -47.05 -3.02 13.89
CA VAL A 882 -45.92 -3.33 14.77
C VAL A 882 -44.96 -2.15 14.84
N THR A 883 -44.65 -1.52 13.71
CA THR A 883 -43.87 -0.28 13.67
C THR A 883 -44.64 0.85 14.34
N LEU A 884 -43.98 1.51 15.28
CA LEU A 884 -44.51 2.71 15.92
C LEU A 884 -44.42 3.84 14.91
N GLU A 885 -45.57 4.41 14.56
CA GLU A 885 -45.70 5.57 13.70
C GLU A 885 -46.57 6.62 14.41
N PRO A 886 -46.28 7.92 14.28
CA PRO A 886 -45.10 8.49 13.62
C PRO A 886 -43.80 8.29 14.43
N ASP A 887 -42.65 8.43 13.77
CA ASP A 887 -41.36 8.66 14.43
C ASP A 887 -41.26 10.09 15.01
N TRP A 888 -40.21 10.38 15.78
CA TRP A 888 -40.03 11.70 16.40
C TRP A 888 -39.87 12.84 15.38
N ALA A 889 -39.14 12.62 14.28
CA ALA A 889 -38.94 13.63 13.25
C ALA A 889 -40.26 13.99 12.57
N GLN A 890 -41.06 12.99 12.20
CA GLN A 890 -42.40 13.16 11.66
C GLN A 890 -43.36 13.82 12.67
N ALA A 891 -43.31 13.43 13.94
CA ALA A 891 -44.19 13.95 14.98
C ALA A 891 -43.98 15.45 15.22
N PHE A 892 -42.72 15.89 15.36
CA PHE A 892 -42.39 17.29 15.52
C PHE A 892 -42.60 18.09 14.22
N ALA A 893 -42.30 17.50 13.05
CA ALA A 893 -42.61 18.12 11.77
C ALA A 893 -44.11 18.39 11.60
N GLN A 894 -44.98 17.47 12.04
CA GLN A 894 -46.44 17.67 12.02
C GLN A 894 -46.90 18.86 12.86
N LYS A 895 -46.13 19.23 13.89
CA LYS A 895 -46.40 20.37 14.76
C LYS A 895 -45.74 21.66 14.30
N GLY A 896 -45.08 21.67 13.13
CA GLY A 896 -44.34 22.83 12.63
C GLY A 896 -43.08 23.13 13.45
N ALA A 897 -42.54 22.14 14.15
CA ALA A 897 -41.32 22.25 14.94
C ALA A 897 -40.10 21.73 14.16
N THR A 898 -38.91 22.16 14.58
CA THR A 898 -37.62 21.73 14.04
C THR A 898 -36.94 20.80 15.04
N LEU A 899 -36.46 19.65 14.56
CA LEU A 899 -35.72 18.67 15.35
C LEU A 899 -34.26 18.60 14.89
N ILE A 900 -33.33 18.67 15.83
CA ILE A 900 -31.90 18.37 15.65
C ILE A 900 -31.56 17.15 16.50
N ALA A 901 -31.29 16.02 15.85
CA ALA A 901 -31.06 14.76 16.54
C ALA A 901 -30.25 13.78 15.68
N GLY A 902 -29.48 12.91 16.32
CA GLY A 902 -28.76 11.82 15.68
C GLY A 902 -29.68 10.69 15.20
N THR A 903 -29.32 10.10 14.06
CA THR A 903 -30.03 8.97 13.43
C THR A 903 -29.66 7.61 14.02
N GLY A 904 -28.51 7.51 14.70
CA GLY A 904 -27.99 6.28 15.30
C GLY A 904 -27.96 6.32 16.84
N TYR A 905 -27.20 5.41 17.43
CA TYR A 905 -26.84 5.49 18.85
C TYR A 905 -26.06 6.77 19.17
N GLN A 906 -26.36 7.36 20.33
CA GLN A 906 -25.74 8.57 20.85
C GLN A 906 -25.11 8.26 22.21
N TYR A 907 -24.04 8.97 22.56
CA TYR A 907 -23.18 8.63 23.70
C TYR A 907 -23.05 9.79 24.67
N GLY A 908 -22.82 9.41 25.92
CA GLY A 908 -22.48 10.30 27.02
C GLY A 908 -21.71 9.54 28.11
N ASP A 909 -21.05 10.27 29.00
CA ASP A 909 -20.26 9.72 30.10
C ASP A 909 -20.63 10.38 31.43
N THR A 910 -20.41 9.71 32.56
CA THR A 910 -20.74 10.28 33.88
C THR A 910 -19.64 11.22 34.39
N ASP A 911 -18.40 11.03 33.94
CA ASP A 911 -17.23 11.71 34.49
C ASP A 911 -16.83 12.96 33.66
N PHE A 912 -17.25 13.06 32.40
CA PHE A 912 -16.92 14.15 31.49
C PHE A 912 -17.93 14.30 30.34
N ILE A 913 -18.16 15.54 29.90
CA ILE A 913 -19.01 15.87 28.76
C ILE A 913 -18.24 15.60 27.46
N GLU A 914 -18.57 14.53 26.75
CA GLU A 914 -17.91 14.13 25.49
C GLU A 914 -18.91 13.46 24.52
N TYR A 915 -18.50 13.23 23.27
CA TYR A 915 -19.33 12.63 22.22
C TYR A 915 -20.58 13.48 21.93
N SER A 916 -21.77 12.85 21.89
CA SER A 916 -23.02 13.55 21.60
C SER A 916 -23.34 14.62 22.65
N GLU A 917 -22.94 14.44 23.91
CA GLU A 917 -23.14 15.44 24.97
C GLU A 917 -22.43 16.76 24.67
N ARG A 918 -21.14 16.67 24.35
CA ARG A 918 -20.33 17.81 23.98
C ARG A 918 -20.86 18.47 22.71
N LEU A 919 -21.24 17.69 21.70
CA LEU A 919 -21.80 18.26 20.48
C LEU A 919 -23.07 19.09 20.74
N TYR A 920 -24.00 18.63 21.58
CA TYR A 920 -25.21 19.41 21.90
C TYR A 920 -24.95 20.56 22.86
N LEU A 921 -23.94 20.47 23.73
CA LEU A 921 -23.47 21.59 24.52
C LEU A 921 -22.89 22.68 23.59
N ASP A 922 -21.95 22.32 22.71
CA ASP A 922 -21.35 23.23 21.73
C ASP A 922 -22.43 23.85 20.85
N PHE A 923 -23.42 23.07 20.40
CA PHE A 923 -24.56 23.60 19.66
C PHE A 923 -25.34 24.65 20.46
N SER A 924 -25.56 24.41 21.76
CA SER A 924 -26.24 25.36 22.65
C SER A 924 -25.44 26.66 22.83
N GLU A 925 -24.11 26.58 22.87
CA GLU A 925 -23.23 27.75 22.90
C GLU A 925 -23.27 28.52 21.56
N GLN A 926 -23.20 27.80 20.44
CA GLN A 926 -23.25 28.38 19.10
C GLN A 926 -24.57 29.10 18.82
N LEU A 927 -25.69 28.60 19.35
CA LEU A 927 -27.01 29.26 19.24
C LEU A 927 -27.04 30.69 19.81
N ARG A 928 -26.10 31.06 20.68
CA ARG A 928 -26.00 32.41 21.26
C ARG A 928 -24.75 33.18 20.84
N MET A 929 -23.93 32.66 19.93
CA MET A 929 -22.75 33.38 19.46
C MET A 929 -23.13 34.53 18.52
N GLY A 930 -22.45 35.67 18.69
CA GLY A 930 -22.66 36.87 17.87
C GLY A 930 -23.63 37.90 18.46
N THR A 931 -24.08 38.85 17.65
CA THR A 931 -24.92 40.00 18.08
C THR A 931 -26.24 40.12 17.31
N GLY A 932 -26.62 39.13 16.52
CA GLY A 932 -27.80 39.13 15.66
C GLY A 932 -28.48 37.76 15.62
N PRO A 933 -29.46 37.56 14.73
CA PRO A 933 -30.08 36.25 14.54
C PRO A 933 -29.03 35.19 14.21
N VAL A 934 -29.14 34.03 14.86
CA VAL A 934 -28.27 32.87 14.63
C VAL A 934 -29.03 31.84 13.82
N SER A 935 -28.44 31.38 12.73
CA SER A 935 -28.99 30.27 11.95
C SER A 935 -28.79 28.97 12.70
N ILE A 936 -29.87 28.21 12.92
CA ILE A 936 -29.86 26.89 13.58
C ILE A 936 -28.87 25.96 12.87
N GLY A 937 -28.89 25.94 11.54
CA GLY A 937 -28.00 25.10 10.76
C GLY A 937 -26.53 25.49 10.92
N ASN A 938 -26.20 26.78 10.83
CA ASN A 938 -24.82 27.24 10.98
C ASN A 938 -24.29 26.99 12.40
N ALA A 939 -25.14 27.12 13.42
CA ALA A 939 -24.77 26.76 14.79
C ALA A 939 -24.41 25.28 14.92
N LEU A 940 -25.17 24.39 14.27
CA LEU A 940 -24.86 22.95 14.26
C LEU A 940 -23.56 22.64 13.50
N VAL A 941 -23.35 23.27 12.34
CA VAL A 941 -22.10 23.10 11.57
C VAL A 941 -20.90 23.58 12.38
N ALA A 942 -20.99 24.76 13.01
CA ALA A 942 -19.93 25.29 13.86
C ALA A 942 -19.65 24.38 15.07
N ALA A 943 -20.69 23.82 15.70
CA ALA A 943 -20.53 22.86 16.78
C ALA A 943 -19.79 21.60 16.32
N LYS A 944 -20.16 21.02 15.17
CA LYS A 944 -19.45 19.87 14.58
C LYS A 944 -17.99 20.19 14.24
N GLN A 945 -17.72 21.37 13.68
CA GLN A 945 -16.36 21.79 13.35
C GLN A 945 -15.50 22.01 14.60
N ASN A 946 -16.05 22.65 15.64
CA ASN A 946 -15.36 22.79 16.94
C ASN A 946 -15.11 21.42 17.57
N TYR A 947 -16.10 20.52 17.49
CA TYR A 947 -15.97 19.15 17.99
C TYR A 947 -14.76 18.45 17.37
N LEU A 948 -14.65 18.50 16.04
CA LEU A 948 -13.52 17.90 15.33
C LEU A 948 -12.20 18.61 15.62
N ALA A 949 -12.18 19.95 15.63
CA ALA A 949 -10.95 20.72 15.83
C ALA A 949 -10.33 20.53 17.23
N GLU A 950 -11.15 20.25 18.24
CA GLU A 950 -10.71 20.04 19.62
C GLU A 950 -10.60 18.55 19.99
N THR A 951 -10.92 17.64 19.08
CA THR A 951 -10.76 16.19 19.30
C THR A 951 -9.39 15.76 18.76
N PRO A 952 -8.43 15.41 19.62
CA PRO A 952 -7.07 15.09 19.19
C PRO A 952 -6.96 13.74 18.47
N GLU A 953 -7.87 12.79 18.71
CA GLU A 953 -7.84 11.44 18.16
C GLU A 953 -9.26 11.00 17.75
N LEU A 954 -9.51 10.79 16.46
CA LEU A 954 -10.81 10.45 15.90
C LEU A 954 -11.04 8.94 15.91
N ARG A 955 -11.64 8.47 17.01
CA ARG A 955 -12.13 7.09 17.12
C ARG A 955 -13.51 6.91 16.50
N PRO A 956 -13.95 5.68 16.15
CA PRO A 956 -15.28 5.41 15.59
C PRO A 956 -16.49 5.95 16.38
N LEU A 957 -16.36 6.18 17.68
CA LEU A 957 -17.42 6.82 18.50
C LEU A 957 -17.58 8.32 18.20
N HIS A 958 -16.49 9.01 17.86
CA HIS A 958 -16.48 10.41 17.48
C HIS A 958 -17.09 10.60 16.08
N GLU A 959 -16.75 9.72 15.12
CA GLU A 959 -17.33 9.73 13.77
C GLU A 959 -18.86 9.58 13.77
N LYS A 960 -19.41 8.96 14.82
CA LYS A 960 -20.84 8.71 15.00
C LYS A 960 -21.58 9.88 15.66
N SER A 961 -20.87 10.73 16.39
CA SER A 961 -21.42 11.90 17.11
C SER A 961 -21.51 13.08 16.15
#